data_AF-R4Z2A8-F1
#
_entry.id   AF-R4Z2A8-F1
#
_cell.length_a   1.000
_cell.length_b   1.000
_cell.length_c   1.000
_cell.angle_alpha   90.00
_cell.angle_beta   90.00
_cell.angle_gamma   90.00
#
_symmetry.space_group_name_H-M   'P 1'
#
loop_
_entity.id
_entity.type
_entity.pdbx_description
1 polymer ?
#
loop_
_entity_poly.entity_id
_entity_poly.type
_entity_poly.pdbx_seq_one_letter_code
_entity_poly.pdbx_strand_id
1 'polypeptide(L)'
;MDERSPKAGSAEGHYRARMAQGNGIDNRQQRVIDRLVREFTKQEGDRLSDAVERLLEVKCDFLGGAPDDWDLRDVAEVLLDLHPVNVILEPDEFPQVVPAAAALMRFLAERHPSRAEMFETAAEGAEQMADQFVSEMADERLWAAEKRLWSRAQAEGVDLDDQFAMDEWLEEFSQRPRAERDRVLGTRGIPMSGLMAPRMAPSDAIPGGDELTQALDDAVMLRQLVALVRYVGESRGVGEMGEFSSEDTFELAQLLNTGDLQDHSGDPSDDDAPASDQLAGLDLIYQVALQADLLTLTDLGVTLVPGARASLATEATIELADAVFTAMLFEAGSAGSGERHSRYGFSWFVDEVDERMLGLLLDLYETETPVDVDEFGRHTWDQIEESYDWESFSESERFDPDNLDFYSQLVVEDTRYALGRFAELGVVRLVDASATTGADTTSGGRVELDVLGKVLVHRLVAEMAGIPLPGSLEHLSPVELLTAVAKLPNDAAVAELDNWLAVGDETAVERMIAAMAEVSPPQRHGAYHALLRLGPNDAPTCQQFEAVGLDFMALVYGVDTGRFDPSIFEMGNDPESWVELLATVAGLWGPEVAATGWAEQAAAPAGLSDMLDRAWRVGGDDTEPAIEAIGSGHPDKKVAKAARKALFKLRSAG
;
A
#
# COMPACT_ATOMS: atom_id res chain seq x y z
N MET A 1 -63.27 -14.58 -6.53
CA MET A 1 -62.49 -14.05 -7.66
C MET A 1 -62.34 -12.57 -7.42
N ASP A 2 -61.24 -12.20 -6.80
CA ASP A 2 -60.63 -10.89 -6.91
C ASP A 2 -59.14 -11.14 -6.73
N GLU A 3 -58.46 -11.34 -7.86
CA GLU A 3 -57.01 -11.43 -7.96
C GLU A 3 -56.46 -10.03 -7.77
N ARG A 4 -55.82 -9.79 -6.62
CA ARG A 4 -54.90 -8.66 -6.47
C ARG A 4 -53.56 -9.10 -7.05
N SER A 5 -53.13 -8.44 -8.12
CA SER A 5 -51.77 -8.51 -8.64
C SER A 5 -50.73 -8.33 -7.52
N PRO A 6 -49.62 -9.07 -7.53
CA PRO A 6 -48.49 -8.76 -6.66
C PRO A 6 -47.96 -7.37 -7.06
N LYS A 7 -47.72 -6.50 -6.07
CA LYS A 7 -46.94 -5.28 -6.27
C LYS A 7 -45.55 -5.71 -6.74
N ALA A 8 -45.05 -5.09 -7.81
CA ALA A 8 -43.63 -5.16 -8.14
C ALA A 8 -42.84 -4.76 -6.89
N GLY A 9 -41.97 -5.67 -6.43
CA GLY A 9 -40.95 -5.35 -5.43
C GLY A 9 -40.12 -4.19 -5.94
N SER A 10 -39.69 -3.32 -5.03
CA SER A 10 -38.82 -2.21 -5.35
C SER A 10 -37.57 -2.73 -6.07
N ALA A 11 -37.23 -2.17 -7.23
CA ALA A 11 -36.00 -2.51 -7.95
C ALA A 11 -34.76 -2.35 -7.05
N GLU A 12 -34.85 -1.47 -6.05
CA GLU A 12 -33.91 -1.24 -4.95
C GLU A 12 -33.52 -2.51 -4.16
N GLY A 13 -34.37 -3.54 -4.11
CA GLY A 13 -34.06 -4.83 -3.47
C GLY A 13 -33.28 -5.80 -4.36
N HIS A 14 -33.46 -5.72 -5.69
CA HIS A 14 -32.75 -6.55 -6.66
C HIS A 14 -31.29 -6.09 -6.89
N TYR A 15 -30.96 -4.85 -6.51
CA TYR A 15 -29.68 -4.22 -6.85
C TYR A 15 -28.64 -4.27 -5.71
N ARG A 16 -29.05 -4.15 -4.43
CA ARG A 16 -28.12 -4.25 -3.29
C ARG A 16 -27.54 -5.66 -3.08
N ALA A 17 -28.24 -6.68 -3.56
CA ALA A 17 -27.84 -8.07 -3.45
C ALA A 17 -26.63 -8.46 -4.34
N ARG A 18 -26.26 -7.62 -5.31
CA ARG A 18 -25.25 -7.94 -6.34
C ARG A 18 -23.98 -7.07 -6.29
N MET A 19 -23.81 -6.28 -5.23
CA MET A 19 -22.74 -5.31 -5.06
C MET A 19 -22.11 -5.43 -3.67
N ALA A 20 -20.78 -5.28 -3.58
CA ALA A 20 -20.10 -5.09 -2.29
C ALA A 20 -20.49 -3.74 -1.65
N GLN A 21 -20.48 -3.62 -0.31
CA GLN A 21 -20.95 -2.42 0.42
C GLN A 21 -20.34 -1.11 -0.12
N GLY A 22 -21.17 -0.27 -0.77
CA GLY A 22 -20.81 1.08 -1.22
C GLY A 22 -21.28 2.18 -0.26
N ASN A 23 -20.91 3.43 -0.51
CA ASN A 23 -21.28 4.57 0.35
C ASN A 23 -22.80 4.84 0.43
N GLY A 24 -23.57 4.25 -0.48
CA GLY A 24 -25.02 4.36 -0.55
C GLY A 24 -25.51 5.58 -1.33
N ILE A 25 -26.34 5.34 -2.36
CA ILE A 25 -26.95 6.40 -3.19
C ILE A 25 -28.00 7.17 -2.39
N ASP A 26 -27.88 8.50 -2.38
CA ASP A 26 -28.91 9.34 -1.76
C ASP A 26 -30.17 9.47 -2.64
N ASN A 27 -31.30 9.80 -2.01
CA ASN A 27 -32.59 9.98 -2.71
C ASN A 27 -32.57 11.05 -3.83
N ARG A 28 -31.61 11.97 -3.83
CA ARG A 28 -31.46 13.01 -4.85
C ARG A 28 -30.69 12.48 -6.06
N GLN A 29 -29.61 11.74 -5.85
CA GLN A 29 -28.85 11.04 -6.88
C GLN A 29 -29.73 10.03 -7.59
N GLN A 30 -30.49 9.20 -6.85
CA GLN A 30 -31.40 8.22 -7.46
C GLN A 30 -32.40 8.86 -8.44
N ARG A 31 -33.02 9.99 -8.05
CA ARG A 31 -33.94 10.73 -8.94
C ARG A 31 -33.29 11.29 -10.20
N VAL A 32 -31.98 11.50 -10.18
CA VAL A 32 -31.22 11.93 -11.36
C VAL A 32 -30.88 10.71 -12.22
N ILE A 33 -30.44 9.61 -11.63
CA ILE A 33 -30.21 8.31 -12.29
C ILE A 33 -31.48 7.89 -13.05
N ASP A 34 -32.62 7.75 -12.37
CA ASP A 34 -33.87 7.31 -13.01
C ASP A 34 -34.27 8.23 -14.18
N ARG A 35 -33.93 9.51 -14.11
CA ARG A 35 -34.24 10.48 -15.16
C ARG A 35 -33.33 10.30 -16.36
N LEU A 36 -32.02 10.17 -16.12
CA LEU A 36 -31.04 9.94 -17.18
C LEU A 36 -31.34 8.62 -17.88
N VAL A 37 -31.59 7.53 -17.14
CA VAL A 37 -31.97 6.23 -17.69
C VAL A 37 -33.23 6.35 -18.55
N ARG A 38 -34.32 6.94 -18.03
CA ARG A 38 -35.55 7.13 -18.82
C ARG A 38 -35.34 7.95 -20.10
N GLU A 39 -34.50 8.98 -20.05
CA GLU A 39 -34.20 9.82 -21.21
C GLU A 39 -33.32 9.08 -22.22
N PHE A 40 -32.31 8.35 -21.74
CA PHE A 40 -31.45 7.47 -22.53
C PHE A 40 -32.27 6.38 -23.23
N THR A 41 -33.10 5.62 -22.51
CA THR A 41 -33.97 4.57 -23.05
C THR A 41 -34.90 5.11 -24.14
N LYS A 42 -35.39 6.34 -23.98
CA LYS A 42 -36.26 6.97 -24.99
C LYS A 42 -35.50 7.31 -26.28
N GLN A 43 -34.21 7.60 -26.19
CA GLN A 43 -33.38 8.02 -27.30
C GLN A 43 -32.71 6.83 -28.00
N GLU A 44 -32.02 5.99 -27.24
CA GLU A 44 -31.17 4.90 -27.73
C GLU A 44 -31.88 3.53 -27.71
N GLY A 45 -33.08 3.46 -27.13
CA GLY A 45 -33.83 2.23 -26.94
C GLY A 45 -33.44 1.47 -25.68
N ASP A 46 -34.13 0.36 -25.42
CA ASP A 46 -34.08 -0.31 -24.11
C ASP A 46 -32.91 -1.29 -23.92
N ARG A 47 -32.19 -1.60 -25.00
CA ARG A 47 -31.21 -2.69 -25.02
C ARG A 47 -30.06 -2.53 -24.01
N LEU A 48 -29.70 -1.30 -23.69
CA LEU A 48 -28.56 -0.97 -22.82
C LEU A 48 -29.01 -0.29 -21.52
N SER A 49 -30.32 -0.14 -21.28
CA SER A 49 -30.86 0.64 -20.15
C SER A 49 -30.33 0.12 -18.81
N ASP A 50 -30.39 -1.19 -18.59
CA ASP A 50 -30.00 -1.81 -17.32
C ASP A 50 -28.49 -1.65 -17.06
N ALA A 51 -27.66 -1.80 -18.10
CA ALA A 51 -26.22 -1.60 -17.99
C ALA A 51 -25.86 -0.11 -17.74
N VAL A 52 -26.61 0.82 -18.34
CA VAL A 52 -26.45 2.26 -18.09
C VAL A 52 -26.87 2.64 -16.67
N GLU A 53 -27.98 2.09 -16.19
CA GLU A 53 -28.42 2.27 -14.80
C GLU A 53 -27.31 1.84 -13.83
N ARG A 54 -26.79 0.62 -14.01
CA ARG A 54 -25.68 0.07 -13.20
C ARG A 54 -24.42 0.96 -13.23
N LEU A 55 -24.00 1.43 -14.40
CA LEU A 55 -22.82 2.31 -14.52
C LEU A 55 -22.98 3.61 -13.72
N LEU A 56 -24.19 4.19 -13.73
CA LEU A 56 -24.50 5.40 -12.98
C LEU A 56 -24.54 5.15 -11.47
N GLU A 57 -25.08 4.00 -11.06
CA GLU A 57 -25.13 3.57 -9.67
C GLU A 57 -23.72 3.33 -9.11
N VAL A 58 -22.89 2.54 -9.82
CA VAL A 58 -21.49 2.27 -9.43
C VAL A 58 -20.70 3.57 -9.29
N LYS A 59 -20.84 4.50 -10.23
CA LYS A 59 -20.18 5.81 -10.09
C LYS A 59 -20.64 6.53 -8.81
N CYS A 60 -21.95 6.61 -8.58
CA CYS A 60 -22.48 7.38 -7.46
C CYS A 60 -22.12 6.77 -6.11
N ASP A 61 -22.13 5.44 -6.02
CA ASP A 61 -21.82 4.73 -4.77
C ASP A 61 -20.32 4.78 -4.41
N PHE A 62 -19.43 4.69 -5.40
CA PHE A 62 -17.99 4.54 -5.14
C PHE A 62 -17.18 5.81 -5.40
N LEU A 63 -17.45 6.54 -6.48
CA LEU A 63 -16.73 7.79 -6.82
C LEU A 63 -17.45 9.03 -6.28
N GLY A 64 -18.73 8.91 -5.97
CA GLY A 64 -19.58 10.03 -5.57
C GLY A 64 -19.83 11.02 -6.71
N GLY A 65 -20.22 12.24 -6.33
CA GLY A 65 -20.47 13.31 -7.30
C GLY A 65 -21.82 13.21 -8.02
N ALA A 66 -21.93 13.93 -9.13
CA ALA A 66 -23.16 13.99 -9.92
C ALA A 66 -23.22 12.85 -10.96
N PRO A 67 -24.38 12.20 -11.16
CA PRO A 67 -24.48 11.07 -12.10
C PRO A 67 -24.14 11.43 -13.57
N ASP A 68 -24.28 12.70 -13.96
CA ASP A 68 -24.01 13.21 -15.31
C ASP A 68 -22.61 13.86 -15.46
N ASP A 69 -21.77 13.83 -14.43
CA ASP A 69 -20.43 14.42 -14.45
C ASP A 69 -19.35 13.35 -14.60
N TRP A 70 -18.97 13.06 -15.84
CA TRP A 70 -17.93 12.08 -16.16
C TRP A 70 -16.74 12.69 -16.89
N ASP A 71 -15.58 12.09 -16.69
CA ASP A 71 -14.43 12.19 -17.58
C ASP A 71 -13.87 10.80 -17.95
N LEU A 72 -12.78 10.76 -18.73
CA LEU A 72 -12.15 9.50 -19.13
C LEU A 72 -11.58 8.71 -17.94
N ARG A 73 -11.13 9.38 -16.88
CA ARG A 73 -10.61 8.70 -15.69
C ARG A 73 -11.74 8.02 -14.95
N ASP A 74 -12.87 8.69 -14.76
CA ASP A 74 -14.06 8.09 -14.14
C ASP A 74 -14.52 6.84 -14.91
N VAL A 75 -14.49 6.89 -16.24
CA VAL A 75 -14.85 5.75 -17.09
C VAL A 75 -13.88 4.59 -16.91
N ALA A 76 -12.56 4.86 -16.90
CA ALA A 76 -11.55 3.84 -16.68
C ALA A 76 -11.70 3.19 -15.30
N GLU A 77 -11.87 4.01 -14.26
CA GLU A 77 -12.00 3.57 -12.88
C GLU A 77 -13.27 2.76 -12.65
N VAL A 78 -14.41 3.21 -13.19
CA VAL A 78 -15.65 2.44 -13.11
C VAL A 78 -15.51 1.09 -13.83
N LEU A 79 -14.94 1.06 -15.03
CA LEU A 79 -14.87 -0.16 -15.84
C LEU A 79 -13.81 -1.15 -15.35
N LEU A 80 -12.61 -0.70 -15.01
CA LEU A 80 -11.46 -1.59 -14.75
C LEU A 80 -11.18 -1.76 -13.25
N ASP A 81 -11.49 -0.77 -12.43
CA ASP A 81 -11.19 -0.84 -10.99
C ASP A 81 -12.43 -1.21 -10.16
N LEU A 82 -13.62 -0.71 -10.50
CA LEU A 82 -14.82 -0.94 -9.68
C LEU A 82 -15.66 -2.14 -10.11
N HIS A 83 -15.87 -2.36 -11.42
CA HIS A 83 -16.67 -3.48 -11.91
C HIS A 83 -16.03 -4.84 -11.62
N PRO A 84 -14.73 -5.08 -11.95
CA PRO A 84 -14.07 -6.35 -11.66
C PRO A 84 -14.03 -6.66 -10.17
N VAL A 85 -13.87 -5.64 -9.31
CA VAL A 85 -13.76 -5.82 -7.86
C VAL A 85 -15.13 -6.04 -7.20
N ASN A 86 -16.16 -5.26 -7.56
CA ASN A 86 -17.38 -5.12 -6.75
C ASN A 86 -18.68 -5.59 -7.41
N VAL A 87 -18.74 -5.69 -8.75
CA VAL A 87 -20.01 -5.94 -9.47
C VAL A 87 -20.13 -7.41 -9.86
N ILE A 88 -21.28 -8.02 -9.54
CA ILE A 88 -21.62 -9.39 -9.96
C ILE A 88 -22.44 -9.35 -11.26
N LEU A 89 -21.90 -9.98 -12.30
CA LEU A 89 -22.53 -10.12 -13.62
C LEU A 89 -22.36 -11.55 -14.13
N GLU A 90 -23.32 -12.02 -14.91
CA GLU A 90 -23.16 -13.28 -15.65
C GLU A 90 -22.19 -13.08 -16.84
N PRO A 91 -21.42 -14.11 -17.25
CA PRO A 91 -20.43 -13.97 -18.33
C PRO A 91 -21.00 -13.47 -19.68
N ASP A 92 -22.29 -13.69 -19.95
CA ASP A 92 -22.96 -13.20 -21.16
C ASP A 92 -23.40 -11.72 -21.07
N GLU A 93 -23.36 -11.13 -19.88
CA GLU A 93 -23.59 -9.70 -19.66
C GLU A 93 -22.33 -8.86 -19.88
N PHE A 94 -21.12 -9.43 -19.70
CA PHE A 94 -19.84 -8.68 -19.81
C PHE A 94 -19.72 -7.88 -21.12
N PRO A 95 -20.03 -8.46 -22.31
CA PRO A 95 -19.86 -7.75 -23.57
C PRO A 95 -20.81 -6.56 -23.77
N GLN A 96 -21.78 -6.35 -22.87
CA GLN A 96 -22.78 -5.30 -22.96
C GLN A 96 -22.41 -4.04 -22.18
N VAL A 97 -21.54 -4.15 -21.16
CA VAL A 97 -21.20 -3.06 -20.24
C VAL A 97 -20.39 -1.96 -20.94
N VAL A 98 -19.35 -2.33 -21.68
CA VAL A 98 -18.51 -1.35 -22.40
C VAL A 98 -19.27 -0.60 -23.49
N PRO A 99 -20.09 -1.26 -24.34
CA PRO A 99 -21.00 -0.56 -25.24
C PRO A 99 -21.99 0.36 -24.54
N ALA A 100 -22.46 0.00 -23.34
CA ALA A 100 -23.34 0.85 -22.54
C ALA A 100 -22.61 2.11 -22.03
N ALA A 101 -21.37 1.98 -21.55
CA ALA A 101 -20.55 3.11 -21.12
C ALA A 101 -20.28 4.08 -22.28
N ALA A 102 -19.88 3.57 -23.45
CA ALA A 102 -19.66 4.39 -24.63
C ALA A 102 -20.94 5.09 -25.11
N ALA A 103 -22.08 4.40 -25.07
CA ALA A 103 -23.38 4.98 -25.42
C ALA A 103 -23.82 6.06 -24.42
N LEU A 104 -23.61 5.84 -23.12
CA LEU A 104 -23.89 6.82 -22.07
C LEU A 104 -23.05 8.09 -22.26
N MET A 105 -21.75 7.96 -22.53
CA MET A 105 -20.88 9.12 -22.76
C MET A 105 -21.35 9.94 -23.96
N ARG A 106 -21.69 9.30 -25.09
CA ARG A 106 -22.23 10.00 -26.27
C ARG A 106 -23.58 10.68 -26.01
N PHE A 107 -24.45 10.03 -25.23
CA PHE A 107 -25.70 10.64 -24.76
C PHE A 107 -25.45 11.90 -23.92
N LEU A 108 -24.44 11.89 -23.03
CA LEU A 108 -24.05 13.07 -22.25
C LEU A 108 -23.41 14.16 -23.14
N ALA A 109 -22.65 13.79 -24.17
CA ALA A 109 -22.06 14.73 -25.13
C ALA A 109 -23.11 15.61 -25.82
N GLU A 110 -24.23 15.02 -26.23
CA GLU A 110 -25.36 15.74 -26.84
C GLU A 110 -26.05 16.70 -25.85
N ARG A 111 -26.10 16.31 -24.58
CA ARG A 111 -26.79 17.04 -23.52
C ARG A 111 -25.96 18.18 -22.93
N HIS A 112 -24.64 18.08 -23.03
CA HIS A 112 -23.68 19.07 -22.56
C HIS A 112 -22.75 19.54 -23.69
N PRO A 113 -23.25 20.34 -24.66
CA PRO A 113 -22.47 20.74 -25.84
C PRO A 113 -21.13 21.43 -25.55
N SER A 114 -21.00 22.08 -24.39
CA SER A 114 -19.75 22.72 -23.95
C SER A 114 -18.66 21.73 -23.51
N ARG A 115 -19.02 20.46 -23.30
CA ARG A 115 -18.12 19.36 -22.88
C ARG A 115 -18.16 18.17 -23.86
N ALA A 116 -18.80 18.32 -25.02
CA ALA A 116 -19.01 17.22 -25.95
C ALA A 116 -17.71 16.49 -26.34
N GLU A 117 -16.63 17.22 -26.62
CA GLU A 117 -15.32 16.64 -26.98
C GLU A 117 -14.72 15.77 -25.87
N MET A 118 -14.91 16.15 -24.60
CA MET A 118 -14.47 15.37 -23.44
C MET A 118 -15.25 14.05 -23.36
N PHE A 119 -16.57 14.09 -23.52
CA PHE A 119 -17.40 12.89 -23.48
C PHE A 119 -17.17 11.96 -24.67
N GLU A 120 -16.95 12.49 -25.88
CA GLU A 120 -16.56 11.68 -27.03
C GLU A 120 -15.20 10.98 -26.80
N THR A 121 -14.23 11.70 -26.22
CA THR A 121 -12.94 11.11 -25.83
C THR A 121 -13.12 9.99 -24.81
N ALA A 122 -14.01 10.18 -23.83
CA ALA A 122 -14.33 9.15 -22.83
C ALA A 122 -15.02 7.94 -23.47
N ALA A 123 -15.91 8.13 -24.45
CA ALA A 123 -16.56 7.06 -25.19
C ALA A 123 -15.56 6.23 -26.00
N GLU A 124 -14.64 6.88 -26.72
CA GLU A 124 -13.57 6.21 -27.47
C GLU A 124 -12.60 5.46 -26.54
N GLY A 125 -12.32 6.01 -25.36
CA GLY A 125 -11.51 5.36 -24.33
C GLY A 125 -12.17 4.09 -23.78
N ALA A 126 -13.48 4.14 -23.47
CA ALA A 126 -14.24 2.96 -23.04
C ALA A 126 -14.14 1.82 -24.07
N GLU A 127 -14.33 2.12 -25.35
CA GLU A 127 -14.27 1.13 -26.43
C GLU A 127 -12.89 0.46 -26.55
N GLN A 128 -11.81 1.19 -26.26
CA GLN A 128 -10.45 0.65 -26.24
C GLN A 128 -10.20 -0.31 -25.07
N MET A 129 -10.97 -0.18 -23.98
CA MET A 129 -10.85 -1.01 -22.78
C MET A 129 -11.65 -2.31 -22.85
N ALA A 130 -12.38 -2.58 -23.95
CA ALA A 130 -13.32 -3.71 -24.05
C ALA A 130 -12.71 -5.09 -23.76
N ASP A 131 -11.57 -5.40 -24.36
CA ASP A 131 -10.91 -6.70 -24.18
C ASP A 131 -10.34 -6.84 -22.76
N GLN A 132 -9.80 -5.75 -22.20
CA GLN A 132 -9.27 -5.70 -20.85
C GLN A 132 -10.38 -5.90 -19.81
N PHE A 133 -11.50 -5.19 -19.97
CA PHE A 133 -12.69 -5.31 -19.11
C PHE A 133 -13.18 -6.76 -18.99
N VAL A 134 -13.33 -7.45 -20.12
CA VAL A 134 -13.80 -8.85 -20.14
C VAL A 134 -12.79 -9.77 -19.44
N SER A 135 -11.50 -9.54 -19.64
CA SER A 135 -10.44 -10.31 -18.99
C SER A 135 -10.44 -10.12 -17.46
N GLU A 136 -10.55 -8.87 -17.00
CA GLU A 136 -10.49 -8.53 -15.57
C GLU A 136 -11.77 -8.93 -14.83
N MET A 137 -12.94 -8.80 -15.45
CA MET A 137 -14.21 -9.31 -14.89
C MET A 137 -14.16 -10.82 -14.61
N ALA A 138 -13.41 -11.58 -15.41
CA ALA A 138 -13.25 -13.02 -15.26
C ALA A 138 -12.09 -13.43 -14.33
N ASP A 139 -11.26 -12.50 -13.85
CA ASP A 139 -10.13 -12.80 -12.98
C ASP A 139 -10.55 -12.71 -11.51
N GLU A 140 -10.85 -13.86 -10.90
CA GLU A 140 -11.24 -13.97 -9.49
C GLU A 140 -10.21 -13.35 -8.53
N ARG A 141 -8.93 -13.23 -8.93
CA ARG A 141 -7.88 -12.61 -8.10
C ARG A 141 -8.14 -11.14 -7.81
N LEU A 142 -8.86 -10.45 -8.70
CA LEU A 142 -9.19 -9.03 -8.58
C LEU A 142 -10.47 -8.81 -7.75
N TRP A 143 -11.24 -9.86 -7.45
CA TRP A 143 -12.53 -9.70 -6.78
C TRP A 143 -12.35 -9.38 -5.29
N ALA A 144 -13.17 -8.47 -4.77
CA ALA A 144 -13.31 -8.27 -3.34
C ALA A 144 -13.86 -9.53 -2.65
N ALA A 145 -13.52 -9.70 -1.37
CA ALA A 145 -13.97 -10.84 -0.56
C ALA A 145 -15.50 -10.99 -0.56
N GLU A 146 -16.21 -9.87 -0.50
CA GLU A 146 -17.67 -9.83 -0.53
C GLU A 146 -18.24 -10.31 -1.89
N LYS A 147 -17.66 -9.88 -3.03
CA LYS A 147 -18.05 -10.39 -4.36
C LYS A 147 -17.85 -11.91 -4.46
N ARG A 148 -16.75 -12.43 -3.93
CA ARG A 148 -16.48 -13.88 -3.91
C ARG A 148 -17.47 -14.63 -3.02
N LEU A 149 -17.82 -14.08 -1.86
CA LEU A 149 -18.82 -14.63 -0.95
C LEU A 149 -20.19 -14.77 -1.64
N TRP A 150 -20.66 -13.70 -2.29
CA TRP A 150 -21.93 -13.68 -3.00
C TRP A 150 -21.93 -14.56 -4.26
N SER A 151 -20.86 -14.53 -5.06
CA SER A 151 -20.72 -15.44 -6.20
C SER A 151 -20.71 -16.91 -5.75
N ARG A 152 -20.16 -17.20 -4.55
CA ARG A 152 -20.22 -18.55 -3.97
C ARG A 152 -21.63 -18.94 -3.54
N ALA A 153 -22.35 -18.06 -2.87
CA ALA A 153 -23.77 -18.30 -2.51
C ALA A 153 -24.60 -18.61 -3.75
N GLN A 154 -24.44 -17.80 -4.81
CA GLN A 154 -25.13 -17.99 -6.08
C GLN A 154 -24.76 -19.33 -6.77
N ALA A 155 -23.47 -19.70 -6.76
CA ALA A 155 -23.02 -20.99 -7.28
C ALA A 155 -23.57 -22.19 -6.50
N GLU A 156 -23.89 -22.01 -5.22
CA GLU A 156 -24.55 -23.00 -4.37
C GLU A 156 -26.08 -22.96 -4.49
N GLY A 157 -26.61 -22.08 -5.35
CA GLY A 157 -28.03 -22.02 -5.70
C GLY A 157 -28.86 -21.09 -4.81
N VAL A 158 -28.22 -20.24 -4.01
CA VAL A 158 -28.90 -19.22 -3.21
C VAL A 158 -29.36 -18.09 -4.12
N ASP A 159 -30.62 -17.70 -3.98
CA ASP A 159 -31.14 -16.51 -4.64
C ASP A 159 -30.66 -15.27 -3.87
N LEU A 160 -29.75 -14.50 -4.46
CA LEU A 160 -29.19 -13.31 -3.82
C LEU A 160 -30.27 -12.27 -3.47
N ASP A 161 -31.40 -12.28 -4.19
CA ASP A 161 -32.52 -11.36 -3.96
C ASP A 161 -33.42 -11.79 -2.78
N ASP A 162 -33.22 -13.00 -2.23
CA ASP A 162 -33.94 -13.52 -1.07
C ASP A 162 -33.09 -13.34 0.20
N GLN A 163 -33.34 -12.26 0.92
CA GLN A 163 -32.62 -11.91 2.14
C GLN A 163 -32.66 -13.03 3.19
N PHE A 164 -33.77 -13.77 3.31
CA PHE A 164 -33.86 -14.87 4.28
C PHE A 164 -32.98 -16.06 3.89
N ALA A 165 -32.95 -16.40 2.60
CA ALA A 165 -32.07 -17.45 2.08
C ALA A 165 -30.59 -17.06 2.19
N MET A 166 -30.27 -15.78 2.01
CA MET A 166 -28.94 -15.23 2.22
C MET A 166 -28.51 -15.28 3.68
N ASP A 167 -29.38 -14.91 4.62
CA ASP A 167 -29.08 -14.95 6.05
C ASP A 167 -28.86 -16.39 6.55
N GLU A 168 -29.72 -17.34 6.12
CA GLU A 168 -29.58 -18.77 6.43
C GLU A 168 -28.27 -19.34 5.86
N TRP A 169 -27.94 -18.99 4.61
CA TRP A 169 -26.70 -19.43 3.97
C TRP A 169 -25.45 -18.82 4.61
N LEU A 170 -25.49 -17.53 4.98
CA LEU A 170 -24.39 -16.84 5.67
C LEU A 170 -24.12 -17.50 7.03
N GLU A 171 -25.18 -17.86 7.75
CA GLU A 171 -25.08 -18.60 9.01
C GLU A 171 -24.40 -19.96 8.78
N GLU A 172 -24.86 -20.75 7.81
CA GLU A 172 -24.23 -22.02 7.46
C GLU A 172 -22.77 -21.86 6.99
N PHE A 173 -22.50 -20.85 6.15
CA PHE A 173 -21.18 -20.54 5.62
C PHE A 173 -20.21 -20.14 6.73
N SER A 174 -20.64 -19.33 7.71
CA SER A 174 -19.83 -18.90 8.86
C SER A 174 -19.34 -20.08 9.71
N GLN A 175 -20.13 -21.16 9.75
CA GLN A 175 -19.84 -22.39 10.50
C GLN A 175 -18.89 -23.35 9.75
N ARG A 176 -18.52 -23.05 8.50
CA ARG A 176 -17.59 -23.89 7.73
C ARG A 176 -16.16 -23.77 8.27
N PRO A 177 -15.34 -24.83 8.13
CA PRO A 177 -13.93 -24.80 8.48
C PRO A 177 -13.21 -23.58 7.88
N ARG A 178 -12.29 -22.95 8.62
CA ARG A 178 -11.62 -21.71 8.19
C ARG A 178 -10.93 -21.87 6.83
N ALA A 179 -10.24 -22.98 6.62
CA ALA A 179 -9.63 -23.31 5.33
C ALA A 179 -10.63 -23.41 4.17
N GLU A 180 -11.91 -23.69 4.44
CA GLU A 180 -12.97 -23.66 3.43
C GLU A 180 -13.49 -22.24 3.18
N ARG A 181 -13.64 -21.44 4.24
CA ARG A 181 -14.03 -20.03 4.14
C ARG A 181 -12.96 -19.20 3.43
N ASP A 182 -11.68 -19.40 3.75
CA ASP A 182 -10.55 -18.67 3.14
C ASP A 182 -10.41 -18.99 1.64
N ARG A 183 -10.75 -20.21 1.21
CA ARG A 183 -10.80 -20.56 -0.23
C ARG A 183 -11.86 -19.76 -0.99
N VAL A 184 -12.90 -19.31 -0.31
CA VAL A 184 -14.01 -18.54 -0.90
C VAL A 184 -13.76 -17.05 -0.76
N LEU A 185 -13.49 -16.56 0.45
CA LEU A 185 -13.26 -15.14 0.72
C LEU A 185 -11.93 -14.64 0.13
N GLY A 186 -11.01 -15.54 -0.18
CA GLY A 186 -9.60 -15.20 -0.26
C GLY A 186 -8.98 -15.13 1.12
N THR A 187 -7.66 -15.23 1.15
CA THR A 187 -6.84 -14.64 2.20
C THR A 187 -7.33 -13.16 2.33
N ARG A 188 -7.84 -12.79 3.52
CA ARG A 188 -8.37 -11.48 3.95
C ARG A 188 -7.34 -10.36 3.73
N GLY A 189 -7.01 -10.05 2.48
CA GLY A 189 -6.35 -8.81 2.14
C GLY A 189 -7.34 -7.66 2.35
N ILE A 190 -7.15 -6.86 3.41
CA ILE A 190 -7.78 -5.53 3.49
C ILE A 190 -7.41 -4.80 2.19
N PRO A 191 -8.37 -4.31 1.39
CA PRO A 191 -8.04 -3.53 0.20
C PRO A 191 -7.36 -2.23 0.63
N MET A 192 -6.03 -2.23 0.55
CA MET A 192 -5.15 -1.11 0.95
C MET A 192 -5.41 0.17 0.13
N SER A 193 -6.14 0.07 -0.99
CA SER A 193 -6.45 1.14 -1.93
C SER A 193 -7.40 2.22 -1.38
N GLY A 194 -8.11 1.96 -0.28
CA GLY A 194 -9.03 2.93 0.35
C GLY A 194 -8.44 3.73 1.52
N LEU A 195 -7.29 3.32 2.06
CA LEU A 195 -6.64 4.01 3.18
C LEU A 195 -5.71 5.10 2.64
N MET A 196 -5.90 6.36 3.08
CA MET A 196 -4.89 7.38 2.81
C MET A 196 -3.59 6.97 3.50
N ALA A 197 -2.54 6.68 2.71
CA ALA A 197 -1.23 6.35 3.25
C ALA A 197 -0.76 7.48 4.18
N PRO A 198 -0.34 7.16 5.42
CA PRO A 198 0.14 8.18 6.34
C PRO A 198 1.41 8.82 5.80
N ARG A 199 1.82 9.94 6.39
CA ARG A 199 3.07 10.60 6.00
C ARG A 199 4.24 9.65 6.26
N MET A 200 5.02 9.37 5.22
CA MET A 200 6.22 8.55 5.34
C MET A 200 7.25 9.24 6.26
N ALA A 201 7.76 8.51 7.24
CA ALA A 201 8.90 8.91 8.06
C ALA A 201 10.17 8.95 7.19
N PRO A 202 11.07 9.91 7.42
CA PRO A 202 12.29 10.01 6.64
C PRO A 202 13.19 8.78 6.89
N SER A 203 13.94 8.36 5.88
CA SER A 203 14.72 7.11 5.93
C SER A 203 15.74 7.03 7.07
N ASP A 204 16.22 8.16 7.58
CA ASP A 204 17.15 8.25 8.72
C ASP A 204 16.48 8.00 10.09
N ALA A 205 15.15 8.07 10.15
CA ALA A 205 14.37 7.71 11.34
C ALA A 205 14.06 6.21 11.45
N ILE A 206 14.31 5.44 10.38
CA ILE A 206 14.04 4.00 10.34
C ILE A 206 15.24 3.21 10.87
N PRO A 207 15.06 2.39 11.92
CA PRO A 207 16.16 1.58 12.46
C PRO A 207 16.75 0.62 11.43
N GLY A 208 18.07 0.40 11.49
CA GLY A 208 18.79 -0.50 10.60
C GLY A 208 20.06 -1.06 11.24
N GLY A 209 20.82 -1.85 10.47
CA GLY A 209 22.08 -2.44 10.93
C GLY A 209 21.93 -3.31 12.18
N ASP A 210 22.86 -3.14 13.14
CA ASP A 210 22.92 -3.96 14.36
C ASP A 210 21.64 -3.90 15.22
N GLU A 211 20.94 -2.75 15.22
CA GLU A 211 19.71 -2.59 15.99
C GLU A 211 18.58 -3.48 15.44
N LEU A 212 18.44 -3.53 14.11
CA LEU A 212 17.47 -4.41 13.45
C LEU A 212 17.85 -5.88 13.62
N THR A 213 19.14 -6.23 13.49
CA THR A 213 19.60 -7.61 13.73
C THR A 213 19.26 -8.06 15.14
N GLN A 214 19.51 -7.23 16.15
CA GLN A 214 19.15 -7.56 17.53
C GLN A 214 17.64 -7.73 17.72
N ALA A 215 16.82 -6.85 17.12
CA ALA A 215 15.37 -6.95 17.21
C ALA A 215 14.81 -8.25 16.57
N LEU A 216 15.37 -8.66 15.42
CA LEU A 216 15.04 -9.95 14.78
C LEU A 216 15.44 -11.13 15.66
N ASP A 217 16.64 -11.08 16.27
CA ASP A 217 17.12 -12.13 17.17
C ASP A 217 16.24 -12.25 18.43
N ASP A 218 15.71 -11.14 18.94
CA ASP A 218 14.89 -11.09 20.15
C ASP A 218 13.42 -11.48 19.91
N ALA A 219 12.91 -11.39 18.68
CA ALA A 219 11.54 -11.77 18.32
C ALA A 219 11.24 -13.26 18.60
N VAL A 220 10.40 -13.51 19.61
CA VAL A 220 10.03 -14.85 20.09
C VAL A 220 9.28 -15.63 19.01
N MET A 221 8.32 -14.97 18.36
CA MET A 221 7.46 -15.59 17.35
C MET A 221 8.25 -16.09 16.14
N LEU A 222 9.25 -15.33 15.69
CA LEU A 222 10.10 -15.74 14.56
C LEU A 222 10.87 -17.03 14.89
N ARG A 223 11.43 -17.13 16.11
CA ARG A 223 12.12 -18.34 16.56
C ARG A 223 11.17 -19.53 16.68
N GLN A 224 9.94 -19.31 17.14
CA GLN A 224 8.90 -20.34 17.22
C GLN A 224 8.52 -20.86 15.82
N LEU A 225 8.31 -19.98 14.85
CA LEU A 225 7.98 -20.37 13.48
C LEU A 225 9.12 -21.13 12.78
N VAL A 226 10.37 -20.69 12.97
CA VAL A 226 11.56 -21.43 12.49
C VAL A 226 11.62 -22.83 13.11
N ALA A 227 11.32 -22.95 14.41
CA ALA A 227 11.29 -24.24 15.10
C ALA A 227 10.15 -25.14 14.60
N LEU A 228 8.95 -24.58 14.38
CA LEU A 228 7.79 -25.31 13.87
C LEU A 228 8.05 -25.86 12.46
N VAL A 229 8.53 -25.03 11.52
CA VAL A 229 8.85 -25.48 10.15
C VAL A 229 9.92 -26.58 10.17
N ARG A 230 10.94 -26.44 11.02
CA ARG A 230 11.96 -27.47 11.22
C ARG A 230 11.39 -28.76 11.81
N TYR A 231 10.42 -28.66 12.72
CA TYR A 231 9.76 -29.81 13.35
C TYR A 231 8.94 -30.62 12.33
N VAL A 232 8.24 -29.94 11.43
CA VAL A 232 7.47 -30.58 10.34
C VAL A 232 8.40 -31.34 9.38
N GLY A 233 9.54 -30.74 9.02
CA GLY A 233 10.50 -31.37 8.11
C GLY A 233 9.97 -31.49 6.68
N GLU A 234 10.23 -32.61 5.99
CA GLU A 234 9.75 -32.83 4.62
C GLU A 234 8.24 -33.03 4.54
N SER A 235 7.66 -33.72 5.53
CA SER A 235 6.22 -33.95 5.65
C SER A 235 5.89 -34.49 7.04
N ARG A 236 4.72 -34.16 7.58
CA ARG A 236 4.20 -34.71 8.83
C ARG A 236 2.70 -34.98 8.74
N GLY A 237 2.25 -36.10 9.29
CA GLY A 237 0.82 -36.45 9.30
C GLY A 237 0.05 -35.64 10.34
N VAL A 238 -1.14 -35.19 9.98
CA VAL A 238 -2.10 -34.49 10.85
C VAL A 238 -3.49 -35.15 10.72
N GLY A 239 -4.40 -34.82 11.63
CA GLY A 239 -5.77 -35.32 11.60
C GLY A 239 -6.60 -34.78 10.42
N GLU A 240 -7.84 -35.25 10.29
CA GLU A 240 -8.74 -34.87 9.18
C GLU A 240 -9.09 -33.38 9.16
N MET A 241 -8.98 -32.70 10.31
CA MET A 241 -9.21 -31.26 10.44
C MET A 241 -7.89 -30.47 10.50
N GLY A 242 -6.76 -31.11 10.20
CA GLY A 242 -5.43 -30.50 10.22
C GLY A 242 -4.79 -30.39 11.60
N GLU A 243 -5.33 -31.09 12.61
CA GLU A 243 -4.87 -31.09 14.00
C GLU A 243 -3.65 -32.00 14.23
N PHE A 244 -2.76 -31.60 15.13
CA PHE A 244 -1.65 -32.46 15.54
C PHE A 244 -2.13 -33.61 16.42
N SER A 245 -1.41 -34.74 16.37
CA SER A 245 -1.66 -35.84 17.31
C SER A 245 -1.43 -35.38 18.76
N SER A 246 -2.04 -36.02 19.76
CA SER A 246 -1.83 -35.61 21.17
C SER A 246 -0.35 -35.63 21.58
N GLU A 247 0.44 -36.56 21.07
CA GLU A 247 1.90 -36.60 21.30
C GLU A 247 2.59 -35.38 20.68
N ASP A 248 2.27 -35.07 19.43
CA ASP A 248 2.83 -33.91 18.72
C ASP A 248 2.39 -32.57 19.31
N THR A 249 1.14 -32.47 19.77
CA THR A 249 0.59 -31.29 20.42
C THR A 249 1.38 -30.92 21.67
N PHE A 250 1.64 -31.90 22.55
CA PHE A 250 2.40 -31.66 23.77
C PHE A 250 3.89 -31.41 23.47
N GLU A 251 4.48 -32.13 22.52
CA GLU A 251 5.87 -31.93 22.10
C GLU A 251 6.06 -30.51 21.52
N LEU A 252 5.17 -30.07 20.63
CA LEU A 252 5.21 -28.75 20.02
C LEU A 252 4.96 -27.64 21.04
N ALA A 253 3.94 -27.74 21.90
CA ALA A 253 3.67 -26.72 22.90
C ALA A 253 4.85 -26.52 23.87
N GLN A 254 5.58 -27.60 24.20
CA GLN A 254 6.84 -27.52 24.96
C GLN A 254 7.99 -26.95 24.15
N LEU A 255 8.20 -27.42 22.91
CA LEU A 255 9.28 -26.99 22.03
C LEU A 255 9.20 -25.50 21.73
N LEU A 256 7.99 -25.02 21.43
CA LEU A 256 7.70 -23.63 21.10
C LEU A 256 7.54 -22.77 22.37
N ASN A 257 7.42 -23.40 23.54
CA ASN A 257 7.20 -22.73 24.83
C ASN A 257 6.01 -21.75 24.76
N THR A 258 4.86 -22.22 24.29
CA THR A 258 3.68 -21.39 24.02
C THR A 258 2.96 -20.91 25.29
N GLY A 259 3.30 -21.49 26.44
CA GLY A 259 2.65 -21.20 27.73
C GLY A 259 1.36 -21.99 27.98
N ASP A 260 0.73 -22.53 26.93
CA ASP A 260 -0.60 -23.17 27.01
C ASP A 260 -0.66 -24.36 27.99
N LEU A 261 0.44 -25.10 28.13
CA LEU A 261 0.49 -26.27 29.02
C LEU A 261 0.50 -25.93 30.52
N GLN A 262 0.68 -24.66 30.90
CA GLN A 262 0.60 -24.28 32.32
C GLN A 262 -0.82 -24.42 32.87
N ASP A 263 -1.83 -24.25 32.02
CA ASP A 263 -3.24 -24.36 32.36
C ASP A 263 -3.76 -25.82 32.23
N HIS A 264 -2.99 -26.70 31.59
CA HIS A 264 -3.33 -28.10 31.34
C HIS A 264 -2.33 -29.05 32.02
N SER A 265 -2.67 -29.54 33.21
CA SER A 265 -1.79 -30.43 34.01
C SER A 265 -1.77 -31.91 33.59
N GLY A 266 -2.13 -32.24 32.35
CA GLY A 266 -2.42 -33.61 31.90
C GLY A 266 -1.23 -34.38 31.34
N ASP A 267 -1.26 -35.71 31.50
CA ASP A 267 -0.39 -36.64 30.76
C ASP A 267 -0.86 -36.66 29.29
N PRO A 268 0.03 -36.64 28.27
CA PRO A 268 -0.38 -36.73 26.86
C PRO A 268 -1.20 -37.98 26.52
N SER A 269 -1.15 -39.00 27.39
CA SER A 269 -1.92 -40.24 27.28
C SER A 269 -3.29 -40.23 27.98
N ASP A 270 -3.69 -39.10 28.60
CA ASP A 270 -5.03 -38.94 29.17
C ASP A 270 -6.09 -38.83 28.06
N ASP A 271 -7.23 -39.49 28.24
CA ASP A 271 -8.36 -39.44 27.29
C ASP A 271 -8.95 -38.01 27.13
N ASP A 272 -8.66 -37.10 28.07
CA ASP A 272 -9.09 -35.69 28.07
C ASP A 272 -7.96 -34.71 27.64
N ALA A 273 -6.90 -35.21 27.01
CA ALA A 273 -5.79 -34.39 26.52
C ALA A 273 -6.29 -33.35 25.48
N PRO A 274 -5.88 -32.07 25.60
CA PRO A 274 -6.33 -31.05 24.66
C PRO A 274 -5.80 -31.31 23.25
N ALA A 275 -6.64 -31.06 22.25
CA ALA A 275 -6.24 -31.04 20.85
C ALA A 275 -5.39 -29.79 20.57
N SER A 276 -4.61 -29.79 19.48
CA SER A 276 -3.71 -28.67 19.15
C SER A 276 -4.44 -27.34 18.93
N ASP A 277 -5.68 -27.40 18.42
CA ASP A 277 -6.53 -26.23 18.19
C ASP A 277 -7.27 -25.73 19.44
N GLN A 278 -7.04 -26.37 20.59
CA GLN A 278 -7.50 -25.92 21.90
C GLN A 278 -6.41 -25.19 22.68
N LEU A 279 -5.17 -25.20 22.19
CA LEU A 279 -4.03 -24.50 22.76
C LEU A 279 -3.83 -23.20 21.98
N ALA A 280 -4.33 -22.08 22.52
CA ALA A 280 -4.42 -20.80 21.81
C ALA A 280 -3.07 -20.30 21.26
N GLY A 281 -1.98 -20.43 22.03
CA GLY A 281 -0.65 -20.07 21.59
C GLY A 281 -0.13 -20.95 20.47
N LEU A 282 -0.27 -22.27 20.61
CA LEU A 282 0.13 -23.21 19.55
C LEU A 282 -0.69 -23.02 18.26
N ASP A 283 -2.02 -22.89 18.38
CA ASP A 283 -2.89 -22.70 17.22
C ASP A 283 -2.55 -21.41 16.49
N LEU A 284 -2.31 -20.29 17.19
CA LEU A 284 -1.92 -19.05 16.53
C LEU A 284 -0.63 -19.21 15.71
N ILE A 285 0.42 -19.78 16.29
CA ILE A 285 1.70 -20.00 15.58
C ILE A 285 1.48 -20.91 14.36
N TYR A 286 0.64 -21.93 14.50
CA TYR A 286 0.29 -22.81 13.39
C TYR A 286 -0.50 -22.11 12.28
N GLN A 287 -1.53 -21.34 12.63
CA GLN A 287 -2.31 -20.56 11.67
C GLN A 287 -1.44 -19.53 10.95
N VAL A 288 -0.61 -18.78 11.68
CA VAL A 288 0.35 -17.85 11.09
C VAL A 288 1.28 -18.55 10.11
N ALA A 289 1.79 -19.74 10.45
CA ALA A 289 2.65 -20.50 9.54
C ALA A 289 1.93 -20.93 8.25
N LEU A 290 0.64 -21.29 8.33
CA LEU A 290 -0.18 -21.61 7.15
C LEU A 290 -0.46 -20.36 6.31
N GLN A 291 -0.88 -19.26 6.94
CA GLN A 291 -1.26 -18.03 6.24
C GLN A 291 -0.06 -17.27 5.66
N ALA A 292 1.12 -17.37 6.29
CA ALA A 292 2.38 -16.89 5.74
C ALA A 292 2.98 -17.83 4.67
N ASP A 293 2.28 -18.92 4.32
CA ASP A 293 2.71 -19.96 3.35
C ASP A 293 4.08 -20.58 3.68
N LEU A 294 4.40 -20.65 4.98
CA LEU A 294 5.56 -21.39 5.49
C LEU A 294 5.27 -22.88 5.52
N LEU A 295 4.00 -23.24 5.75
CA LEU A 295 3.48 -24.60 5.75
C LEU A 295 2.22 -24.66 4.89
N THR A 296 1.94 -25.83 4.34
CA THR A 296 0.73 -26.08 3.56
C THR A 296 0.17 -27.47 3.87
N LEU A 297 -1.16 -27.58 3.83
CA LEU A 297 -1.85 -28.85 3.97
C LEU A 297 -2.09 -29.50 2.60
N THR A 298 -1.70 -30.77 2.47
CA THR A 298 -1.89 -31.60 1.28
C THR A 298 -2.79 -32.80 1.59
N ASP A 299 -3.04 -33.63 0.58
CA ASP A 299 -3.72 -34.93 0.72
C ASP A 299 -5.09 -34.81 1.41
N LEU A 300 -5.93 -33.87 0.95
CA LEU A 300 -7.24 -33.56 1.56
C LEU A 300 -7.16 -33.01 2.99
N GLY A 301 -6.01 -32.50 3.42
CA GLY A 301 -5.85 -31.82 4.72
C GLY A 301 -5.18 -32.66 5.80
N VAL A 302 -4.75 -33.89 5.51
CA VAL A 302 -4.19 -34.81 6.52
C VAL A 302 -2.66 -34.88 6.52
N THR A 303 -1.98 -34.13 5.65
CA THR A 303 -0.51 -34.10 5.62
C THR A 303 -0.03 -32.66 5.54
N LEU A 304 0.88 -32.30 6.43
CA LEU A 304 1.50 -30.99 6.51
C LEU A 304 2.88 -31.05 5.84
N VAL A 305 3.15 -30.13 4.93
CA VAL A 305 4.42 -30.04 4.18
C VAL A 305 4.93 -28.59 4.16
N PRO A 306 6.20 -28.35 3.82
CA PRO A 306 6.71 -27.01 3.55
C PRO A 306 5.89 -26.27 2.48
N GLY A 307 5.44 -25.05 2.78
CA GLY A 307 4.76 -24.15 1.85
C GLY A 307 5.70 -23.45 0.87
N ALA A 308 5.18 -22.56 0.01
CA ALA A 308 6.02 -21.93 -1.02
C ALA A 308 7.05 -20.95 -0.45
N ARG A 309 6.81 -20.43 0.76
CA ARG A 309 7.71 -19.51 1.48
C ARG A 309 8.49 -20.20 2.61
N ALA A 310 8.46 -21.52 2.72
CA ALA A 310 9.12 -22.27 3.79
C ALA A 310 10.62 -21.96 3.93
N SER A 311 11.30 -21.61 2.83
CA SER A 311 12.72 -21.23 2.84
C SER A 311 13.02 -19.96 3.64
N LEU A 312 12.02 -19.12 3.92
CA LEU A 312 12.18 -17.94 4.79
C LEU A 312 12.37 -18.36 6.25
N ALA A 313 11.80 -19.49 6.66
CA ALA A 313 11.83 -19.98 8.04
C ALA A 313 13.10 -20.79 8.39
N THR A 314 14.25 -20.41 7.82
CA THR A 314 15.55 -21.00 8.19
C THR A 314 16.18 -20.33 9.41
N GLU A 315 16.02 -19.02 9.49
CA GLU A 315 16.49 -18.14 10.57
C GLU A 315 15.58 -16.90 10.64
N ALA A 316 15.74 -16.08 11.69
CA ALA A 316 14.96 -14.85 11.81
C ALA A 316 15.51 -13.78 10.86
N THR A 317 14.79 -13.53 9.77
CA THR A 317 15.13 -12.47 8.81
C THR A 317 14.00 -11.45 8.68
N ILE A 318 14.30 -10.32 8.06
CA ILE A 318 13.31 -9.27 7.83
C ILE A 318 12.22 -9.73 6.85
N GLU A 319 12.53 -10.64 5.90
CA GLU A 319 11.57 -11.22 4.98
C GLU A 319 10.62 -12.19 5.68
N LEU A 320 11.12 -12.99 6.62
CA LEU A 320 10.27 -13.82 7.46
C LEU A 320 9.36 -12.95 8.34
N ALA A 321 9.92 -11.92 8.97
CA ALA A 321 9.17 -11.00 9.82
C ALA A 321 8.04 -10.28 9.05
N ASP A 322 8.33 -9.85 7.83
CA ASP A 322 7.37 -9.21 6.92
C ASP A 322 6.22 -10.16 6.55
N ALA A 323 6.53 -11.39 6.11
CA ALA A 323 5.51 -12.39 5.79
C ALA A 323 4.62 -12.72 6.99
N VAL A 324 5.20 -12.82 8.19
CA VAL A 324 4.49 -13.10 9.44
C VAL A 324 3.64 -11.93 9.88
N PHE A 325 4.17 -10.71 9.80
CA PHE A 325 3.45 -9.48 10.13
C PHE A 325 2.22 -9.28 9.25
N THR A 326 2.38 -9.44 7.93
CA THR A 326 1.26 -9.41 6.98
C THR A 326 0.25 -10.50 7.29
N ALA A 327 0.68 -11.74 7.53
CA ALA A 327 -0.23 -12.82 7.87
C ALA A 327 -1.01 -12.54 9.17
N MET A 328 -0.38 -11.96 10.19
CA MET A 328 -1.08 -11.59 11.43
C MET A 328 -2.09 -10.47 11.22
N LEU A 329 -1.72 -9.41 10.49
CA LEU A 329 -2.58 -8.25 10.28
C LEU A 329 -3.82 -8.55 9.46
N PHE A 330 -3.66 -9.38 8.43
CA PHE A 330 -4.66 -9.52 7.40
C PHE A 330 -5.36 -10.88 7.48
N GLU A 331 -4.68 -11.94 7.91
CA GLU A 331 -5.16 -13.31 7.67
C GLU A 331 -5.51 -14.10 8.92
N ALA A 332 -4.50 -14.34 9.76
CA ALA A 332 -4.58 -15.19 10.93
C ALA A 332 -5.28 -14.49 12.10
N GLY A 333 -5.22 -13.15 12.14
CA GLY A 333 -5.60 -12.36 13.30
C GLY A 333 -4.54 -12.40 14.40
N SER A 334 -4.56 -11.40 15.26
CA SER A 334 -3.65 -11.24 16.40
C SER A 334 -4.36 -11.51 17.74
N ALA A 335 -5.66 -11.21 17.83
CA ALA A 335 -6.51 -11.44 18.98
C ALA A 335 -6.98 -12.91 19.08
N GLY A 336 -7.01 -13.64 17.96
CA GLY A 336 -7.26 -15.09 17.95
C GLY A 336 -7.87 -15.61 16.62
N SER A 337 -7.76 -16.91 16.41
CA SER A 337 -8.26 -17.62 15.21
C SER A 337 -9.79 -17.85 15.22
N GLY A 338 -10.58 -16.78 15.18
CA GLY A 338 -12.04 -16.87 15.06
C GLY A 338 -12.77 -17.45 16.29
N GLU A 339 -13.87 -18.22 16.09
CA GLU A 339 -14.75 -18.66 17.20
C GLU A 339 -14.05 -19.60 18.18
N ARG A 340 -12.96 -20.26 17.76
CA ARG A 340 -12.31 -21.37 18.49
C ARG A 340 -11.72 -20.96 19.84
N HIS A 341 -11.19 -19.74 19.91
CA HIS A 341 -10.56 -19.18 21.11
C HIS A 341 -11.32 -17.96 21.64
N SER A 342 -12.46 -17.64 21.03
CA SER A 342 -13.29 -16.54 21.47
C SER A 342 -13.83 -16.80 22.87
N ARG A 343 -13.60 -15.84 23.77
CA ARG A 343 -14.16 -15.83 25.13
C ARG A 343 -15.69 -15.63 25.13
N TYR A 344 -16.26 -15.29 23.98
CA TYR A 344 -17.68 -15.03 23.75
C TYR A 344 -18.45 -16.28 23.30
N GLY A 345 -17.76 -17.29 22.75
CA GLY A 345 -18.38 -18.41 22.04
C GLY A 345 -18.80 -18.10 20.59
N PHE A 346 -18.32 -16.97 20.04
CA PHE A 346 -18.47 -16.53 18.64
C PHE A 346 -17.38 -15.50 18.28
N SER A 347 -16.96 -15.39 17.01
CA SER A 347 -15.69 -14.70 16.65
C SER A 347 -15.78 -13.19 16.53
N TRP A 348 -16.99 -12.66 16.42
CA TRP A 348 -17.21 -11.34 15.84
C TRP A 348 -16.44 -10.21 16.55
N PHE A 349 -16.47 -10.13 17.88
CA PHE A 349 -15.71 -9.09 18.60
C PHE A 349 -14.19 -9.23 18.46
N VAL A 350 -13.68 -10.45 18.30
CA VAL A 350 -12.26 -10.71 18.06
C VAL A 350 -11.86 -10.19 16.67
N ASP A 351 -12.70 -10.45 15.67
CA ASP A 351 -12.51 -9.94 14.31
C ASP A 351 -12.49 -8.38 14.30
N GLU A 352 -13.42 -7.74 15.02
CA GLU A 352 -13.48 -6.27 15.18
C GLU A 352 -12.23 -5.67 15.85
N VAL A 353 -11.65 -6.38 16.82
CA VAL A 353 -10.39 -5.98 17.47
C VAL A 353 -9.24 -6.07 16.48
N ASP A 354 -9.14 -7.18 15.73
CA ASP A 354 -8.07 -7.40 14.76
C ASP A 354 -8.09 -6.36 13.64
N GLU A 355 -9.27 -5.99 13.12
CA GLU A 355 -9.42 -4.96 12.09
C GLU A 355 -8.91 -3.59 12.54
N ARG A 356 -8.95 -3.29 13.84
CA ARG A 356 -8.49 -2.01 14.41
C ARG A 356 -6.99 -1.96 14.68
N MET A 357 -6.28 -3.10 14.64
CA MET A 357 -4.84 -3.15 14.91
C MET A 357 -4.03 -2.37 13.87
N LEU A 358 -4.38 -2.47 12.59
CA LEU A 358 -3.69 -1.71 11.54
C LEU A 358 -3.78 -0.21 11.79
N GLY A 359 -4.98 0.31 12.10
CA GLY A 359 -5.19 1.72 12.40
C GLY A 359 -4.33 2.21 13.56
N LEU A 360 -4.25 1.42 14.64
CA LEU A 360 -3.38 1.72 15.78
C LEU A 360 -1.90 1.76 15.39
N LEU A 361 -1.40 0.78 14.63
CA LEU A 361 0.00 0.74 14.22
C LEU A 361 0.39 1.92 13.32
N LEU A 362 -0.51 2.34 12.43
CA LEU A 362 -0.32 3.52 11.58
C LEU A 362 -0.31 4.82 12.41
N ASP A 363 -1.18 4.95 13.42
CA ASP A 363 -1.20 6.11 14.32
C ASP A 363 0.07 6.18 15.19
N LEU A 364 0.53 5.04 15.73
CA LEU A 364 1.79 4.97 16.46
C LEU A 364 3.00 5.33 15.58
N TYR A 365 2.97 4.97 14.29
CA TYR A 365 4.00 5.32 13.32
C TYR A 365 4.01 6.81 12.98
N GLU A 366 2.83 7.41 12.77
CA GLU A 366 2.73 8.82 12.38
C GLU A 366 2.98 9.77 13.57
N THR A 367 2.50 9.41 14.76
CA THR A 367 2.53 10.30 15.94
C THR A 367 3.71 10.05 16.88
N GLU A 368 4.35 8.88 16.78
CA GLU A 368 5.37 8.38 17.72
C GLU A 368 4.96 8.51 19.20
N THR A 369 3.65 8.52 19.48
CA THR A 369 3.11 8.75 20.82
C THR A 369 2.60 7.43 21.41
N PRO A 370 3.09 6.99 22.58
CA PRO A 370 2.59 5.77 23.21
C PRO A 370 1.10 5.87 23.58
N VAL A 371 0.33 4.84 23.24
CA VAL A 371 -1.13 4.77 23.46
C VAL A 371 -1.44 3.91 24.68
N ASP A 372 -2.39 4.32 25.53
CA ASP A 372 -2.84 3.50 26.66
C ASP A 372 -3.68 2.32 26.17
N VAL A 373 -3.27 1.10 26.55
CA VAL A 373 -3.86 -0.13 26.02
C VAL A 373 -5.34 -0.28 26.42
N ASP A 374 -5.67 0.05 27.66
CA ASP A 374 -7.03 -0.11 28.18
C ASP A 374 -7.95 0.99 27.67
N GLU A 375 -7.42 2.19 27.44
CA GLU A 375 -8.14 3.27 26.77
C GLU A 375 -8.44 2.92 25.32
N PHE A 376 -7.47 2.35 24.58
CA PHE A 376 -7.69 1.91 23.21
C PHE A 376 -8.73 0.79 23.12
N GLY A 377 -8.67 -0.22 24.00
CA GLY A 377 -9.66 -1.29 24.05
C GLY A 377 -11.07 -0.79 24.37
N ARG A 378 -11.20 0.17 25.30
CA ARG A 378 -12.49 0.81 25.61
C ARG A 378 -13.00 1.64 24.43
N HIS A 379 -12.13 2.38 23.76
CA HIS A 379 -12.52 3.14 22.58
C HIS A 379 -12.97 2.23 21.42
N THR A 380 -12.29 1.10 21.25
CA THR A 380 -12.69 0.05 20.31
C THR A 380 -14.10 -0.44 20.63
N TRP A 381 -14.39 -0.72 21.90
CA TRP A 381 -15.74 -1.07 22.34
C TRP A 381 -16.75 0.05 22.05
N ASP A 382 -16.46 1.31 22.40
CA ASP A 382 -17.38 2.43 22.16
C ASP A 382 -17.77 2.54 20.67
N GLN A 383 -16.81 2.33 19.76
CA GLN A 383 -17.08 2.32 18.32
C GLN A 383 -17.94 1.13 17.88
N ILE A 384 -17.67 -0.07 18.40
CA ILE A 384 -18.50 -1.24 18.13
C ILE A 384 -19.92 -0.97 18.62
N GLU A 385 -20.07 -0.53 19.87
CA GLU A 385 -21.37 -0.17 20.49
C GLU A 385 -22.14 0.87 19.66
N GLU A 386 -21.48 1.88 19.11
CA GLU A 386 -22.15 2.89 18.27
C GLU A 386 -22.53 2.37 16.87
N SER A 387 -21.87 1.32 16.38
CA SER A 387 -22.03 0.85 14.99
C SER A 387 -23.23 -0.06 14.78
N TYR A 388 -23.82 -0.65 15.83
CA TYR A 388 -24.87 -1.66 15.70
C TYR A 388 -26.17 -1.29 16.44
N ASP A 389 -27.31 -1.70 15.87
CA ASP A 389 -28.63 -1.58 16.50
C ASP A 389 -28.90 -2.80 17.40
N TRP A 390 -28.41 -2.74 18.63
CA TRP A 390 -28.44 -3.85 19.59
C TRP A 390 -29.86 -4.33 19.95
N GLU A 391 -30.88 -3.47 19.86
CA GLU A 391 -32.27 -3.87 20.15
C GLU A 391 -32.77 -4.93 19.14
N SER A 392 -32.24 -4.91 17.91
CA SER A 392 -32.58 -5.86 16.84
C SER A 392 -31.94 -7.25 17.01
N PHE A 393 -30.89 -7.38 17.83
CA PHE A 393 -30.17 -8.65 18.06
C PHE A 393 -30.75 -9.52 19.18
N SER A 394 -31.76 -9.03 19.89
CA SER A 394 -32.39 -9.69 21.05
C SER A 394 -33.11 -11.02 20.74
N GLU A 395 -33.21 -11.42 19.47
CA GLU A 395 -33.79 -12.71 19.05
C GLU A 395 -32.75 -13.83 18.86
N SER A 396 -31.44 -13.54 18.91
CA SER A 396 -30.38 -14.56 18.80
C SER A 396 -30.08 -15.22 20.16
N GLU A 397 -29.99 -16.57 20.23
CA GLU A 397 -29.75 -17.30 21.48
C GLU A 397 -28.34 -17.08 22.08
N ARG A 398 -27.42 -16.40 21.38
CA ARG A 398 -25.99 -16.31 21.75
C ARG A 398 -25.54 -14.95 22.29
N PHE A 399 -26.32 -13.88 22.13
CA PHE A 399 -25.96 -12.53 22.56
C PHE A 399 -27.00 -11.98 23.53
N ASP A 400 -26.55 -11.50 24.69
CA ASP A 400 -27.41 -10.91 25.72
C ASP A 400 -27.15 -9.41 25.82
N PRO A 401 -28.03 -8.54 25.27
CA PRO A 401 -27.84 -7.09 25.30
C PRO A 401 -27.86 -6.50 26.72
N ASP A 402 -28.25 -7.26 27.75
CA ASP A 402 -28.14 -6.81 29.15
C ASP A 402 -26.70 -6.93 29.71
N ASN A 403 -25.76 -7.54 28.96
CA ASN A 403 -24.37 -7.81 29.40
C ASN A 403 -23.29 -6.98 28.68
N LEU A 404 -23.62 -5.80 28.14
CA LEU A 404 -22.67 -4.93 27.42
C LEU A 404 -21.38 -4.63 28.21
N ASP A 405 -21.48 -4.39 29.52
CA ASP A 405 -20.32 -4.16 30.39
C ASP A 405 -19.34 -5.35 30.40
N PHE A 406 -19.85 -6.59 30.32
CA PHE A 406 -19.05 -7.80 30.25
C PHE A 406 -18.34 -7.92 28.90
N TYR A 407 -19.05 -7.65 27.79
CA TYR A 407 -18.46 -7.68 26.45
C TYR A 407 -17.39 -6.61 26.26
N SER A 408 -17.60 -5.41 26.81
CA SER A 408 -16.60 -4.34 26.86
C SER A 408 -15.30 -4.79 27.55
N GLN A 409 -15.40 -5.48 28.69
CA GLN A 409 -14.24 -6.02 29.39
C GLN A 409 -13.48 -7.04 28.56
N LEU A 410 -14.21 -7.95 27.89
CA LEU A 410 -13.59 -8.94 27.02
C LEU A 410 -12.88 -8.29 25.82
N VAL A 411 -13.44 -7.23 25.22
CA VAL A 411 -12.79 -6.51 24.10
C VAL A 411 -11.46 -5.89 24.56
N VAL A 412 -11.42 -5.35 25.79
CA VAL A 412 -10.17 -4.84 26.38
C VAL A 412 -9.16 -5.98 26.59
N GLU A 413 -9.60 -7.14 27.04
CA GLU A 413 -8.73 -8.31 27.21
C GLU A 413 -8.18 -8.84 25.89
N ASP A 414 -9.01 -8.90 24.84
CA ASP A 414 -8.60 -9.34 23.50
C ASP A 414 -7.66 -8.32 22.85
N THR A 415 -7.87 -7.03 23.08
CA THR A 415 -6.94 -5.96 22.69
C THR A 415 -5.57 -6.18 23.34
N ARG A 416 -5.53 -6.45 24.65
CA ARG A 416 -4.26 -6.74 25.35
C ARG A 416 -3.58 -7.98 24.79
N TYR A 417 -4.36 -9.01 24.51
CA TYR A 417 -3.85 -10.26 23.97
C TYR A 417 -3.24 -10.05 22.57
N ALA A 418 -3.94 -9.37 21.67
CA ALA A 418 -3.46 -8.98 20.35
C ALA A 418 -2.12 -8.22 20.40
N LEU A 419 -2.04 -7.20 21.26
CA LEU A 419 -0.81 -6.44 21.46
C LEU A 419 0.32 -7.27 22.06
N GLY A 420 0.00 -8.25 22.92
CA GLY A 420 0.96 -9.25 23.40
C GLY A 420 1.55 -10.06 22.24
N ARG A 421 0.73 -10.48 21.27
CA ARG A 421 1.20 -11.21 20.09
C ARG A 421 2.07 -10.36 19.17
N PHE A 422 1.71 -9.09 18.96
CA PHE A 422 2.59 -8.15 18.25
C PHE A 422 3.90 -7.90 19.01
N ALA A 423 3.89 -7.95 20.35
CA ALA A 423 5.11 -7.85 21.15
C ALA A 423 6.00 -9.10 21.05
N GLU A 424 5.42 -10.30 20.98
CA GLU A 424 6.15 -11.55 20.72
C GLU A 424 6.83 -11.54 19.35
N LEU A 425 6.21 -10.88 18.35
CA LEU A 425 6.81 -10.64 17.04
C LEU A 425 7.86 -9.52 17.05
N GLY A 426 7.87 -8.64 18.06
CA GLY A 426 8.75 -7.47 18.13
C GLY A 426 8.23 -6.24 17.38
N VAL A 427 6.94 -6.19 17.05
CA VAL A 427 6.31 -5.03 16.39
C VAL A 427 6.06 -3.92 17.39
N VAL A 428 5.55 -4.26 18.57
CA VAL A 428 5.25 -3.29 19.62
C VAL A 428 5.98 -3.67 20.91
N ARG A 429 6.17 -2.69 21.79
CA ARG A 429 6.59 -2.94 23.17
C ARG A 429 5.64 -2.30 24.15
N LEU A 430 5.35 -3.03 25.23
CA LEU A 430 4.52 -2.56 26.33
C LEU A 430 5.39 -1.86 27.37
N VAL A 431 5.00 -0.65 27.75
CA VAL A 431 5.69 0.22 28.71
C VAL A 431 4.82 0.45 29.92
N ASP A 432 5.44 0.50 31.10
CA ASP A 432 4.75 0.70 32.39
C ASP A 432 3.67 -0.35 32.69
N ALA A 433 3.68 -1.49 31.99
CA ALA A 433 2.75 -2.58 32.21
C ALA A 433 3.07 -3.29 33.54
N SER A 434 2.04 -3.56 34.35
CA SER A 434 2.21 -4.30 35.59
C SER A 434 1.83 -5.76 35.37
N ALA A 435 2.72 -6.69 35.71
CA ALA A 435 2.38 -8.10 35.77
C ALA A 435 1.34 -8.33 36.87
N THR A 436 0.14 -8.75 36.50
CA THR A 436 -0.92 -9.09 37.46
C THR A 436 -0.77 -10.54 37.90
N THR A 437 -0.84 -10.80 39.21
CA THR A 437 -0.79 -12.17 39.74
C THR A 437 -2.18 -12.82 39.66
N GLY A 438 -2.36 -13.72 38.70
CA GLY A 438 -3.53 -14.58 38.52
C GLY A 438 -4.05 -14.55 37.09
N ALA A 439 -3.78 -15.61 36.31
CA ALA A 439 -3.93 -15.74 34.85
C ALA A 439 -3.16 -14.66 34.06
N ASP A 440 -2.33 -15.12 33.12
CA ASP A 440 -1.22 -14.42 32.46
C ASP A 440 -1.66 -13.22 31.58
N THR A 441 -2.22 -12.20 32.21
CA THR A 441 -2.64 -10.95 31.56
C THR A 441 -1.87 -9.79 32.18
N THR A 442 -1.08 -9.11 31.36
CA THR A 442 -0.48 -7.82 31.72
C THR A 442 -1.60 -6.79 31.85
N SER A 443 -1.62 -6.04 32.95
CA SER A 443 -2.66 -5.05 33.24
C SER A 443 -2.12 -3.64 33.19
N GLY A 444 -2.85 -2.78 32.47
CA GLY A 444 -2.46 -1.41 32.17
C GLY A 444 -1.18 -1.32 31.34
N GLY A 445 -0.72 -0.09 31.14
CA GLY A 445 0.49 0.20 30.39
C GLY A 445 0.18 0.89 29.06
N ARG A 446 1.26 1.36 28.43
CA ARG A 446 1.20 2.01 27.13
C ARG A 446 1.90 1.16 26.09
N VAL A 447 1.42 1.21 24.86
CA VAL A 447 2.01 0.54 23.72
C VAL A 447 2.68 1.57 22.81
N GLU A 448 3.86 1.23 22.30
CA GLU A 448 4.54 1.98 21.25
C GLU A 448 5.24 1.02 20.28
N LEU A 449 5.56 1.50 19.08
CA LEU A 449 6.30 0.70 18.10
C LEU A 449 7.71 0.41 18.61
N ASP A 450 8.09 -0.86 18.52
CA ASP A 450 9.46 -1.29 18.76
C ASP A 450 10.28 -1.21 17.46
N VAL A 451 11.57 -1.51 17.53
CA VAL A 451 12.52 -1.42 16.42
C VAL A 451 12.01 -2.13 15.16
N LEU A 452 11.63 -3.40 15.28
CA LEU A 452 11.17 -4.20 14.15
C LEU A 452 9.80 -3.70 13.64
N GLY A 453 8.91 -3.25 14.53
CA GLY A 453 7.64 -2.64 14.13
C GLY A 453 7.79 -1.36 13.34
N LYS A 454 8.74 -0.47 13.70
CA LYS A 454 9.03 0.74 12.92
C LYS A 454 9.44 0.39 11.49
N VAL A 455 10.28 -0.64 11.33
CA VAL A 455 10.70 -1.11 10.01
C VAL A 455 9.52 -1.71 9.24
N LEU A 456 8.78 -2.63 9.85
CA LEU A 456 7.66 -3.33 9.18
C LEU A 456 6.52 -2.38 8.80
N VAL A 457 6.12 -1.47 9.69
CA VAL A 457 5.08 -0.46 9.38
C VAL A 457 5.58 0.52 8.33
N HIS A 458 6.86 0.92 8.35
CA HIS A 458 7.43 1.74 7.29
C HIS A 458 7.37 1.04 5.92
N ARG A 459 7.67 -0.27 5.88
CA ARG A 459 7.55 -1.09 4.66
C ARG A 459 6.12 -1.13 4.13
N LEU A 460 5.16 -1.34 5.02
CA LEU A 460 3.74 -1.30 4.69
C LEU A 460 3.32 0.07 4.14
N VAL A 461 3.72 1.16 4.78
CA VAL A 461 3.41 2.54 4.32
C VAL A 461 4.04 2.84 2.96
N ALA A 462 5.27 2.37 2.73
CA ALA A 462 5.93 2.52 1.44
C ALA A 462 5.18 1.77 0.33
N GLU A 463 4.75 0.54 0.60
CA GLU A 463 3.92 -0.25 -0.31
C GLU A 463 2.59 0.45 -0.62
N MET A 464 1.87 0.92 0.40
CA MET A 464 0.64 1.70 0.24
C MET A 464 0.82 2.95 -0.62
N ALA A 465 1.97 3.61 -0.49
CA ALA A 465 2.30 4.82 -1.23
C ALA A 465 2.87 4.55 -2.63
N GLY A 466 3.12 3.28 -3.00
CA GLY A 466 3.81 2.91 -4.23
C GLY A 466 5.26 3.43 -4.30
N ILE A 467 5.89 3.62 -3.13
CA ILE A 467 7.26 4.10 -3.01
C ILE A 467 8.18 2.89 -2.84
N PRO A 468 9.21 2.72 -3.71
CA PRO A 468 10.17 1.64 -3.57
C PRO A 468 10.95 1.77 -2.25
N LEU A 469 11.15 0.64 -1.58
CA LEU A 469 11.98 0.56 -0.38
C LEU A 469 13.47 0.59 -0.74
N PRO A 470 14.32 1.29 0.05
CA PRO A 470 15.74 1.39 -0.23
C PRO A 470 16.40 0.06 -0.61
N GLY A 471 17.05 0.01 -1.77
CA GLY A 471 17.73 -1.19 -2.29
C GLY A 471 16.86 -2.04 -3.21
N SER A 472 15.55 -1.79 -3.26
CA SER A 472 14.65 -2.52 -4.16
C SER A 472 14.97 -2.29 -5.64
N LEU A 473 15.68 -1.20 -5.97
CA LEU A 473 16.06 -0.83 -7.35
C LEU A 473 17.47 -1.30 -7.72
N GLU A 474 18.16 -2.08 -6.89
CA GLU A 474 19.54 -2.55 -7.14
C GLU A 474 19.70 -3.33 -8.45
N HIS A 475 18.63 -3.99 -8.89
CA HIS A 475 18.59 -4.81 -10.10
C HIS A 475 18.46 -3.99 -11.40
N LEU A 476 18.11 -2.71 -11.31
CA LEU A 476 17.93 -1.85 -12.48
C LEU A 476 19.27 -1.48 -13.12
N SER A 477 19.25 -1.27 -14.44
CA SER A 477 20.38 -0.60 -15.10
C SER A 477 20.50 0.86 -14.61
N PRO A 478 21.68 1.48 -14.68
CA PRO A 478 21.84 2.83 -14.16
C PRO A 478 20.93 3.87 -14.87
N VAL A 479 20.63 3.70 -16.15
CA VAL A 479 19.69 4.59 -16.88
C VAL A 479 18.26 4.44 -16.36
N GLU A 480 17.82 3.21 -16.14
CA GLU A 480 16.50 2.91 -15.56
C GLU A 480 16.39 3.43 -14.13
N LEU A 481 17.44 3.23 -13.32
CA LEU A 481 17.54 3.75 -11.96
C LEU A 481 17.39 5.28 -11.95
N LEU A 482 18.20 6.01 -12.72
CA LEU A 482 18.13 7.49 -12.79
C LEU A 482 16.77 8.00 -13.27
N THR A 483 16.10 7.23 -14.13
CA THR A 483 14.74 7.54 -14.59
C THR A 483 13.69 7.30 -13.50
N ALA A 484 13.86 6.24 -12.70
CA ALA A 484 12.97 5.89 -11.60
C ALA A 484 13.11 6.86 -10.41
N VAL A 485 14.34 7.09 -9.93
CA VAL A 485 14.61 7.93 -8.75
C VAL A 485 14.21 9.40 -8.96
N ALA A 486 14.21 9.88 -10.20
CA ALA A 486 13.76 11.23 -10.54
C ALA A 486 12.25 11.47 -10.26
N LYS A 487 11.46 10.41 -10.05
CA LYS A 487 10.04 10.47 -9.69
C LYS A 487 9.79 10.29 -8.19
N LEU A 488 10.83 10.00 -7.41
CA LEU A 488 10.73 9.70 -5.99
C LEU A 488 10.88 10.96 -5.14
N PRO A 489 10.36 10.94 -3.90
CA PRO A 489 10.79 11.86 -2.86
C PRO A 489 12.33 11.90 -2.72
N ASN A 490 12.89 13.06 -2.39
CA ASN A 490 14.33 13.29 -2.45
C ASN A 490 15.15 12.37 -1.52
N ASP A 491 14.61 12.06 -0.34
CA ASP A 491 15.21 11.13 0.62
C ASP A 491 15.24 9.69 0.09
N ALA A 492 14.13 9.21 -0.48
CA ALA A 492 14.05 7.90 -1.14
C ALA A 492 15.00 7.80 -2.34
N ALA A 493 15.06 8.86 -3.17
CA ALA A 493 15.97 8.93 -4.31
C ALA A 493 17.45 8.87 -3.87
N VAL A 494 17.80 9.57 -2.80
CA VAL A 494 19.16 9.56 -2.22
C VAL A 494 19.51 8.17 -1.70
N ALA A 495 18.62 7.54 -0.95
CA ALA A 495 18.84 6.21 -0.37
C ALA A 495 19.05 5.14 -1.46
N GLU A 496 18.23 5.14 -2.51
CA GLU A 496 18.37 4.20 -3.64
C GLU A 496 19.69 4.36 -4.38
N LEU A 497 20.12 5.60 -4.64
CA LEU A 497 21.38 5.87 -5.32
C LEU A 497 22.59 5.43 -4.48
N ASP A 498 22.55 5.68 -3.16
CA ASP A 498 23.62 5.29 -2.26
C ASP A 498 23.68 3.76 -2.12
N ASN A 499 22.53 3.07 -2.01
CA ASN A 499 22.47 1.61 -1.97
C ASN A 499 22.97 0.96 -3.26
N TRP A 500 22.54 1.47 -4.42
CA TRP A 500 22.97 0.94 -5.71
C TRP A 500 24.49 1.06 -5.90
N LEU A 501 25.08 2.17 -5.46
CA LEU A 501 26.54 2.36 -5.47
C LEU A 501 27.26 1.48 -4.43
N ALA A 502 26.66 1.24 -3.26
CA ALA A 502 27.26 0.44 -2.20
C ALA A 502 27.30 -1.07 -2.51
N VAL A 503 26.25 -1.60 -3.14
CA VAL A 503 26.17 -3.02 -3.56
C VAL A 503 26.88 -3.26 -4.90
N GLY A 504 27.10 -2.19 -5.67
CA GLY A 504 27.73 -2.23 -6.98
C GLY A 504 29.16 -2.80 -6.99
N ASP A 505 29.53 -3.40 -8.12
CA ASP A 505 30.88 -3.88 -8.37
C ASP A 505 31.88 -2.72 -8.64
N GLU A 506 33.15 -3.06 -8.87
CA GLU A 506 34.22 -2.07 -9.16
C GLU A 506 33.92 -1.17 -10.38
N THR A 507 32.93 -1.53 -11.22
CA THR A 507 32.52 -0.75 -12.40
C THR A 507 31.29 0.13 -12.16
N ALA A 508 30.68 0.08 -10.98
CA ALA A 508 29.43 0.77 -10.67
C ALA A 508 29.52 2.28 -10.90
N VAL A 509 30.59 2.91 -10.43
CA VAL A 509 30.85 4.36 -10.62
C VAL A 509 30.99 4.72 -12.11
N GLU A 510 31.72 3.91 -12.88
CA GLU A 510 31.89 4.14 -14.33
C GLU A 510 30.56 4.01 -15.07
N ARG A 511 29.77 2.98 -14.75
CA ARG A 511 28.44 2.76 -15.34
C ARG A 511 27.46 3.87 -14.96
N MET A 512 27.53 4.37 -13.73
CA MET A 512 26.71 5.51 -13.27
C MET A 512 27.03 6.76 -14.09
N ILE A 513 28.31 7.10 -14.23
CA ILE A 513 28.75 8.28 -15.01
C ILE A 513 28.35 8.16 -16.49
N ALA A 514 28.48 6.98 -17.08
CA ALA A 514 28.03 6.75 -18.45
C ALA A 514 26.53 7.00 -18.62
N ALA A 515 25.70 6.48 -17.71
CA ALA A 515 24.26 6.69 -17.75
C ALA A 515 23.85 8.14 -17.51
N MET A 516 24.60 8.90 -16.70
CA MET A 516 24.35 10.34 -16.51
C MET A 516 24.38 11.09 -17.85
N ALA A 517 25.18 10.67 -18.84
CA ALA A 517 25.22 11.30 -20.16
C ALA A 517 23.97 11.01 -21.01
N GLU A 518 23.24 9.92 -20.72
CA GLU A 518 22.09 9.45 -21.50
C GLU A 518 20.74 10.01 -21.02
N VAL A 519 20.64 10.40 -19.75
CA VAL A 519 19.39 10.89 -19.13
C VAL A 519 19.31 12.42 -19.11
N SER A 520 18.13 13.01 -18.92
CA SER A 520 17.99 14.48 -18.86
C SER A 520 18.76 15.11 -17.68
N PRO A 521 19.11 16.42 -17.72
CA PRO A 521 19.80 17.08 -16.61
C PRO A 521 19.12 16.89 -15.24
N PRO A 522 17.79 17.05 -15.08
CA PRO A 522 17.13 16.79 -13.80
C PRO A 522 17.31 15.35 -13.29
N GLN A 523 17.35 14.36 -14.18
CA GLN A 523 17.50 12.94 -13.81
C GLN A 523 18.92 12.60 -13.32
N ARG A 524 19.95 13.28 -13.83
CA ARG A 524 21.36 13.01 -13.44
C ARG A 524 21.83 13.76 -12.20
N HIS A 525 21.13 14.82 -11.75
CA HIS A 525 21.59 15.62 -10.61
C HIS A 525 21.67 14.82 -9.29
N GLY A 526 20.72 13.93 -9.02
CA GLY A 526 20.79 13.05 -7.84
C GLY A 526 22.04 12.18 -7.84
N ALA A 527 22.40 11.62 -8.99
CA ALA A 527 23.59 10.80 -9.19
C ALA A 527 24.88 11.57 -8.85
N TYR A 528 24.96 12.83 -9.28
CA TYR A 528 26.10 13.69 -8.96
C TYR A 528 26.32 13.81 -7.45
N HIS A 529 25.26 14.05 -6.68
CA HIS A 529 25.36 14.15 -5.23
C HIS A 529 25.71 12.82 -4.56
N ALA A 530 25.23 11.69 -5.10
CA ALA A 530 25.62 10.36 -4.62
C ALA A 530 27.12 10.10 -4.82
N LEU A 531 27.65 10.43 -6.01
CA LEU A 531 29.07 10.32 -6.32
C LEU A 531 29.95 11.25 -5.45
N LEU A 532 29.44 12.40 -5.02
CA LEU A 532 30.13 13.29 -4.08
C LEU A 532 30.23 12.74 -2.65
N ARG A 533 29.30 11.85 -2.25
CA ARG A 533 29.30 11.22 -0.92
C ARG A 533 30.29 10.06 -0.81
N LEU A 534 30.80 9.55 -1.93
CA LEU A 534 31.75 8.44 -1.94
C LEU A 534 33.07 8.81 -1.24
N GLY A 535 33.63 7.81 -0.54
CA GLY A 535 34.94 7.94 0.10
C GLY A 535 36.07 8.15 -0.92
N PRO A 536 37.25 8.64 -0.49
CA PRO A 536 38.34 9.02 -1.39
C PRO A 536 38.90 7.89 -2.26
N ASN A 537 38.65 6.62 -1.90
CA ASN A 537 39.08 5.45 -2.66
C ASN A 537 38.14 5.14 -3.85
N ASP A 538 36.85 5.46 -3.70
CA ASP A 538 35.79 5.09 -4.64
C ASP A 538 35.28 6.32 -5.42
N ALA A 539 35.72 7.51 -5.03
CA ALA A 539 35.36 8.78 -5.66
C ALA A 539 35.81 8.84 -7.13
N PRO A 540 34.94 9.27 -8.06
CA PRO A 540 35.32 9.41 -9.46
C PRO A 540 36.38 10.49 -9.71
N THR A 541 36.95 10.44 -10.91
CA THR A 541 37.88 11.45 -11.43
C THR A 541 37.17 12.37 -12.41
N CYS A 542 37.62 13.63 -12.53
CA CYS A 542 37.10 14.57 -13.52
C CYS A 542 37.16 14.00 -14.96
N GLN A 543 38.23 13.26 -15.28
CA GLN A 543 38.42 12.63 -16.59
C GLN A 543 37.32 11.62 -16.95
N GLN A 544 36.69 10.97 -15.97
CA GLN A 544 35.59 10.05 -16.23
C GLN A 544 34.33 10.79 -16.71
N PHE A 545 34.02 11.96 -16.14
CA PHE A 545 32.93 12.82 -16.62
C PHE A 545 33.23 13.40 -18.01
N GLU A 546 34.46 13.88 -18.23
CA GLU A 546 34.92 14.40 -19.52
C GLU A 546 34.81 13.34 -20.64
N ALA A 547 35.15 12.08 -20.34
CA ALA A 547 35.12 10.98 -21.30
C ALA A 547 33.72 10.70 -21.89
N VAL A 548 32.66 11.11 -21.19
CA VAL A 548 31.26 10.95 -21.62
C VAL A 548 30.61 12.28 -22.03
N GLY A 549 31.39 13.35 -22.18
CA GLY A 549 30.92 14.66 -22.63
C GLY A 549 30.21 15.47 -21.53
N LEU A 550 30.53 15.22 -20.26
CA LEU A 550 30.01 15.97 -19.11
C LEU A 550 31.05 16.97 -18.58
N ASP A 551 31.67 17.75 -19.47
CA ASP A 551 32.82 18.62 -19.16
C ASP A 551 32.52 19.66 -18.06
N PHE A 552 31.37 20.34 -18.13
CA PHE A 552 31.01 21.32 -17.11
C PHE A 552 30.71 20.68 -15.76
N MET A 553 30.12 19.48 -15.75
CA MET A 553 29.92 18.73 -14.50
C MET A 553 31.26 18.25 -13.93
N ALA A 554 32.22 17.85 -14.78
CA ALA A 554 33.59 17.53 -14.36
C ALA A 554 34.27 18.73 -13.68
N LEU A 555 34.04 19.95 -14.21
CA LEU A 555 34.52 21.20 -13.62
C LEU A 555 33.88 21.47 -12.26
N VAL A 556 32.54 21.33 -12.13
CA VAL A 556 31.85 21.48 -10.83
C VAL A 556 32.37 20.45 -9.83
N TYR A 557 32.49 19.19 -10.24
CA TYR A 557 33.03 18.12 -9.41
C TYR A 557 34.46 18.40 -8.94
N GLY A 558 35.32 18.90 -9.84
CA GLY A 558 36.68 19.30 -9.52
C GLY A 558 36.73 20.41 -8.46
N VAL A 559 35.81 21.38 -8.53
CA VAL A 559 35.72 22.45 -7.53
C VAL A 559 35.25 21.89 -6.18
N ASP A 560 34.18 21.09 -6.17
CA ASP A 560 33.60 20.53 -4.95
C ASP A 560 34.56 19.57 -4.22
N THR A 561 35.39 18.85 -4.97
CA THR A 561 36.42 17.94 -4.42
C THR A 561 37.78 18.62 -4.20
N GLY A 562 37.94 19.89 -4.56
CA GLY A 562 39.21 20.63 -4.46
C GLY A 562 40.30 20.17 -5.45
N ARG A 563 39.91 19.46 -6.52
CA ARG A 563 40.77 18.92 -7.60
C ARG A 563 40.62 19.70 -8.92
N PHE A 564 40.50 21.02 -8.86
CA PHE A 564 40.28 21.86 -10.05
C PHE A 564 41.55 22.56 -10.56
N ASP A 565 41.63 22.78 -11.88
CA ASP A 565 42.59 23.68 -12.52
C ASP A 565 41.96 25.08 -12.67
N PRO A 566 42.53 26.16 -12.09
CA PRO A 566 41.97 27.50 -12.23
C PRO A 566 41.93 28.03 -13.68
N SER A 567 42.74 27.49 -14.59
CA SER A 567 42.88 28.00 -15.96
C SER A 567 41.72 27.62 -16.88
N ILE A 568 40.97 26.56 -16.56
CA ILE A 568 39.76 26.13 -17.29
C ILE A 568 38.49 26.89 -16.85
N PHE A 569 38.62 27.75 -15.83
CA PHE A 569 37.52 28.54 -15.28
C PHE A 569 37.23 29.82 -16.10
N GLU A 570 38.17 30.29 -16.92
CA GLU A 570 38.07 31.59 -17.61
C GLU A 570 37.33 31.49 -18.96
N MET A 571 36.00 31.65 -18.94
CA MET A 571 35.12 31.54 -20.11
C MET A 571 34.73 32.91 -20.72
N GLY A 572 35.44 33.99 -20.39
CA GLY A 572 35.11 35.36 -20.84
C GLY A 572 34.99 35.56 -22.36
N ASN A 573 35.55 34.65 -23.16
CA ASN A 573 35.46 34.70 -24.62
C ASN A 573 34.37 33.80 -25.21
N ASP A 574 33.72 32.95 -24.40
CA ASP A 574 32.79 31.92 -24.83
C ASP A 574 31.46 32.00 -24.05
N PRO A 575 30.45 32.72 -24.58
CA PRO A 575 29.17 32.89 -23.91
C PRO A 575 28.32 31.61 -23.91
N GLU A 576 28.56 30.67 -24.82
CA GLU A 576 27.83 29.40 -24.90
C GLU A 576 28.25 28.52 -23.72
N SER A 577 29.56 28.28 -23.58
CA SER A 577 30.13 27.55 -22.43
C SER A 577 29.81 28.21 -21.08
N TRP A 578 29.79 29.54 -21.02
CA TRP A 578 29.43 30.27 -19.79
C TRP A 578 27.96 30.05 -19.39
N VAL A 579 27.03 30.04 -20.36
CA VAL A 579 25.62 29.74 -20.10
C VAL A 579 25.46 28.30 -19.63
N GLU A 580 26.10 27.35 -20.30
CA GLU A 580 26.00 25.91 -19.99
C GLU A 580 26.58 25.58 -18.60
N LEU A 581 27.72 26.17 -18.24
CA LEU A 581 28.28 26.06 -16.89
C LEU A 581 27.30 26.57 -15.84
N LEU A 582 26.70 27.74 -16.06
CA LEU A 582 25.76 28.33 -15.10
C LEU A 582 24.47 27.53 -14.98
N ALA A 583 23.96 26.99 -16.08
CA ALA A 583 22.83 26.08 -16.05
C ALA A 583 23.16 24.80 -15.27
N THR A 584 24.35 24.23 -15.48
CA THR A 584 24.85 23.06 -14.73
C THR A 584 24.94 23.35 -13.24
N VAL A 585 25.58 24.45 -12.83
CA VAL A 585 25.70 24.83 -11.41
C VAL A 585 24.33 25.13 -10.81
N ALA A 586 23.45 25.81 -11.55
CA ALA A 586 22.10 26.10 -11.07
C ALA A 586 21.28 24.81 -10.86
N GLY A 587 21.47 23.81 -11.71
CA GLY A 587 20.84 22.50 -11.59
C GLY A 587 21.32 21.70 -10.37
N LEU A 588 22.62 21.74 -10.08
CA LEU A 588 23.23 20.97 -8.98
C LEU A 588 23.13 21.66 -7.61
N TRP A 589 23.34 22.97 -7.56
CA TRP A 589 23.50 23.71 -6.30
C TRP A 589 22.53 24.88 -6.15
N GLY A 590 21.65 25.09 -7.14
CA GLY A 590 20.65 26.13 -7.13
C GLY A 590 21.11 27.45 -7.78
N PRO A 591 20.16 28.30 -8.20
CA PRO A 591 20.42 29.51 -8.97
C PRO A 591 21.23 30.57 -8.20
N GLU A 592 21.12 30.61 -6.87
CA GLU A 592 21.90 31.54 -6.04
C GLU A 592 23.39 31.22 -6.07
N VAL A 593 23.76 29.94 -5.99
CA VAL A 593 25.16 29.50 -6.05
C VAL A 593 25.75 29.80 -7.42
N ALA A 594 25.01 29.52 -8.50
CA ALA A 594 25.43 29.88 -9.86
C ALA A 594 25.68 31.40 -10.00
N ALA A 595 24.75 32.22 -9.51
CA ALA A 595 24.84 33.67 -9.61
C ALA A 595 25.99 34.27 -8.80
N THR A 596 26.22 33.79 -7.59
CA THR A 596 27.12 34.46 -6.62
C THR A 596 28.49 33.81 -6.50
N GLY A 597 28.57 32.48 -6.69
CA GLY A 597 29.81 31.71 -6.58
C GLY A 597 30.56 31.58 -7.91
N TRP A 598 29.84 31.52 -9.03
CA TRP A 598 30.41 31.07 -10.30
C TRP A 598 30.42 32.13 -11.40
N ALA A 599 29.33 32.89 -11.57
CA ALA A 599 29.12 33.77 -12.72
C ALA A 599 30.25 34.79 -12.98
N GLU A 600 30.74 35.49 -11.94
CA GLU A 600 31.77 36.52 -12.08
C GLU A 600 33.13 35.91 -12.45
N GLN A 601 33.53 34.86 -11.76
CA GLN A 601 34.80 34.18 -12.00
C GLN A 601 34.83 33.56 -13.40
N ALA A 602 33.73 32.95 -13.83
CA ALA A 602 33.63 32.33 -15.14
C ALA A 602 33.60 33.35 -16.28
N ALA A 603 33.13 34.57 -16.02
CA ALA A 603 33.11 35.65 -17.01
C ALA A 603 34.50 36.30 -17.24
N ALA A 604 35.52 35.96 -16.45
CA ALA A 604 36.86 36.51 -16.63
C ALA A 604 37.49 36.05 -17.97
N PRO A 605 38.29 36.91 -18.65
CA PRO A 605 38.63 38.28 -18.27
C PRO A 605 37.64 39.34 -18.78
N ALA A 606 36.64 38.97 -19.60
CA ALA A 606 35.69 39.92 -20.21
C ALA A 606 34.82 40.65 -19.17
N GLY A 607 34.52 39.97 -18.07
CA GLY A 607 33.71 40.47 -16.98
C GLY A 607 32.21 40.29 -17.22
N LEU A 608 31.46 40.24 -16.13
CA LEU A 608 30.07 39.81 -16.11
C LEU A 608 29.12 40.69 -16.93
N SER A 609 29.40 41.99 -17.02
CA SER A 609 28.57 42.91 -17.81
C SER A 609 28.72 42.71 -19.32
N ASP A 610 29.91 42.39 -19.82
CA ASP A 610 30.12 42.07 -21.24
C ASP A 610 29.47 40.73 -21.56
N MET A 611 29.66 39.76 -20.66
CA MET A 611 29.11 38.42 -20.81
C MET A 611 27.58 38.45 -20.89
N LEU A 612 26.90 39.17 -19.99
CA LEU A 612 25.44 39.34 -20.04
C LEU A 612 24.95 40.03 -21.32
N ASP A 613 25.71 40.97 -21.91
CA ASP A 613 25.32 41.58 -23.17
C ASP A 613 25.47 40.64 -24.36
N ARG A 614 26.27 39.57 -24.23
CA ARG A 614 26.48 38.53 -25.26
C ARG A 614 25.57 37.32 -25.06
N ALA A 615 25.41 36.85 -23.82
CA ALA A 615 24.72 35.63 -23.44
C ALA A 615 23.26 35.56 -23.89
N TRP A 616 22.52 36.68 -23.89
CA TRP A 616 21.11 36.66 -24.35
C TRP A 616 20.94 36.28 -25.84
N ARG A 617 22.03 36.25 -26.63
CA ARG A 617 22.01 35.79 -28.03
C ARG A 617 22.34 34.30 -28.17
N VAL A 618 22.73 33.63 -27.09
CA VAL A 618 22.92 32.19 -27.06
C VAL A 618 21.55 31.53 -27.23
N GLY A 619 21.47 30.55 -28.13
CA GLY A 619 20.25 29.78 -28.35
C GLY A 619 20.20 28.57 -27.43
N GLY A 620 18.99 28.11 -27.10
CA GLY A 620 18.79 26.91 -26.28
C GLY A 620 18.08 27.21 -24.96
N ASP A 621 17.53 26.16 -24.37
CA ASP A 621 16.62 26.24 -23.22
C ASP A 621 17.34 26.69 -21.93
N ASP A 622 18.67 26.54 -21.87
CA ASP A 622 19.51 26.90 -20.71
C ASP A 622 19.81 28.39 -20.57
N THR A 623 19.63 29.17 -21.65
CA THR A 623 20.00 30.60 -21.68
C THR A 623 19.13 31.43 -20.76
N GLU A 624 17.82 31.16 -20.75
CA GLU A 624 16.88 31.90 -19.93
C GLU A 624 17.09 31.66 -18.42
N PRO A 625 17.12 30.41 -17.92
CA PRO A 625 17.39 30.11 -16.52
C PRO A 625 18.73 30.65 -16.01
N ALA A 626 19.81 30.54 -16.81
CA ALA A 626 21.13 31.03 -16.42
C ALA A 626 21.16 32.56 -16.20
N ILE A 627 20.52 33.33 -17.09
CA ILE A 627 20.43 34.79 -16.96
C ILE A 627 19.47 35.18 -15.83
N GLU A 628 18.36 34.44 -15.67
CA GLU A 628 17.38 34.68 -14.61
C GLU A 628 17.95 34.46 -13.22
N ALA A 629 18.79 33.42 -13.02
CA ALA A 629 19.50 33.15 -11.77
C ALA A 629 20.30 34.38 -11.30
N ILE A 630 21.08 34.99 -12.20
CA ILE A 630 21.85 36.21 -11.92
C ILE A 630 20.93 37.41 -11.67
N GLY A 631 19.87 37.55 -12.47
CA GLY A 631 18.90 38.63 -12.33
C GLY A 631 18.17 38.63 -10.99
N SER A 632 17.96 37.45 -10.42
CA SER A 632 17.15 37.24 -9.22
C SER A 632 17.99 37.27 -7.94
N GLY A 633 19.19 36.66 -7.96
CA GLY A 633 19.99 36.41 -6.76
C GLY A 633 21.29 37.24 -6.59
N HIS A 634 21.76 37.98 -7.61
CA HIS A 634 23.07 38.62 -7.51
C HIS A 634 23.11 39.81 -6.51
N PRO A 635 24.08 39.89 -5.57
CA PRO A 635 24.13 40.91 -4.52
C PRO A 635 24.41 42.33 -5.05
N ASP A 636 25.17 42.45 -6.15
CA ASP A 636 25.33 43.73 -6.85
C ASP A 636 24.08 44.06 -7.68
N LYS A 637 23.35 45.10 -7.24
CA LYS A 637 22.15 45.62 -7.91
C LYS A 637 22.37 46.03 -9.35
N LYS A 638 23.59 46.46 -9.73
CA LYS A 638 23.91 46.84 -11.11
C LYS A 638 23.97 45.62 -12.02
N VAL A 639 24.64 44.56 -11.55
CA VAL A 639 24.73 43.27 -12.25
C VAL A 639 23.34 42.64 -12.39
N ALA A 640 22.58 42.54 -11.30
CA ALA A 640 21.23 42.01 -11.33
C ALA A 640 20.33 42.79 -12.31
N LYS A 641 20.49 44.11 -12.40
CA LYS A 641 19.76 44.95 -13.37
C LYS A 641 20.22 44.69 -14.82
N ALA A 642 21.51 44.47 -15.05
CA ALA A 642 22.03 44.12 -16.37
C ALA A 642 21.49 42.77 -16.84
N ALA A 643 21.44 41.77 -15.95
CA ALA A 643 20.88 40.46 -16.23
C ALA A 643 19.38 40.53 -16.55
N ARG A 644 18.57 41.24 -15.73
CA ARG A 644 17.15 41.49 -16.05
C ARG A 644 16.94 42.17 -17.40
N LYS A 645 17.87 43.06 -17.80
CA LYS A 645 17.83 43.70 -19.13
C LYS A 645 18.17 42.71 -20.24
N ALA A 646 19.15 41.83 -20.03
CA ALA A 646 19.50 40.76 -20.97
C ALA A 646 18.32 39.78 -21.14
N LEU A 647 17.70 39.37 -20.03
CA LEU A 647 16.49 38.54 -20.01
C LEU A 647 15.33 39.18 -20.78
N PHE A 648 15.09 40.49 -20.58
CA PHE A 648 14.08 41.21 -21.34
C PHE A 648 14.39 41.22 -22.85
N LYS A 649 15.66 41.36 -23.25
CA LYS A 649 16.04 41.28 -24.67
C LYS A 649 15.80 39.89 -25.26
N LEU A 650 16.16 38.83 -24.52
CA LEU A 650 15.93 37.43 -24.91
C LEU A 650 14.43 37.19 -25.18
N ARG A 651 13.58 37.48 -24.18
CA ARG A 651 12.11 37.32 -24.27
C ARG A 651 11.44 38.21 -25.31
N SER A 652 12.10 39.28 -25.77
CA SER A 652 11.58 40.18 -26.82
C SER A 652 12.07 39.79 -28.22
N ALA A 653 13.03 38.87 -28.32
CA ALA A 653 13.62 38.41 -29.58
C ALA A 653 13.03 37.08 -30.08
N GLY A 654 12.47 36.27 -29.17
CA GLY A 654 11.52 35.19 -29.48
C GLY A 654 10.12 35.73 -29.69
#